data_AF-A0A2A2JCG8-F1
#
_entry.id   AF-A0A2A2JCG8-F1
#
_cell.length_a   1.000
_cell.length_b   1.000
_cell.length_c   1.000
_cell.angle_alpha   90.00
_cell.angle_beta   90.00
_cell.angle_gamma   90.00
#
_symmetry.space_group_name_H-M   'P 1'
#
loop_
_entity.id
_entity.type
_entity.pdbx_description
1 polymer ?
#
loop_
_entity_poly.entity_id
_entity_poly.type
_entity_poly.pdbx_seq_one_letter_code
_entity_poly.pdbx_strand_id
1 'polypeptide(L)'
;MSMDEGRIVLVGNETDILHSGYSHTISHDNKRYPSAVHFTHSMILSTLAVDENAILDLLCAPSIDVPRVANQLLQENMPPGHTMESLAEYIRQCKQSYTMKGLTIRAEQDKVFERTLMNTKDALIIVCDPKDRDMGIGMDENRFIEWMGREKADIQMLTYWMRNEHNRHPDLGANNLGHYLMWIRYQRREDKKAAMLRRLPQEVDGVTKNDDDVAVRIKLNEAVISLTGIFRPLSNYYPLPFEMKGERYRSVEHYAYEKLFNALKLDDKMIEKLQTTVSPIDIPVVAERIFNKLDMEDKWTQIEAKLARMDRWRQSAMKHKILQNNYLQQLLLSTGDALLIDTSPGDPTWTCQATESEIQHLLTKDYVTPAQLVNWMKSTKVPVNLQGLRGDKTGLVLMELRQKYAQQTESRIPLISPLVNPTFASMVTQHVICFTAESVWHPLYPAEIRPTPDSQLIPSPMHFVAQQAIKYLGINQEDREYIMETKSSVECWQRLHEVIEEKGRGLEREQQWWMEVRQKAIKDALQLLLEQHSPLLRALLDTGDAMLVYCSRFSSAEAELSIGMRESDLRNWMHTVDISSKQLLELCCRPMAFRPPYLGGNRLGIILMELRREFVLKGVFPHILPELNIGVDVILGTDSPTENLVVDEPFDILSPDNYTALWINPLMLLVKDKDKKDDSISDLISAAYFKKLPPRLVTVDDTKINEILEQITQVSTNELSKRTDRRDYNQYLSDIAPEDLRAVFMKMCTRLRSRLGDIEFQQQEMQYLAVEVNRMQMIRRSLDTVSGNDPLGQTRVGPGPIDLMREPSGMGGMPPPLIRATGGQERRRDDRGEDRRRMDYGRSGGTMQGQKRVRRDEPAMQPTGSDDRRRNTTDRRSSSQQRFGRSPTRSRNRNEVSTGPFSFEQSSYQPVANRAQSPKPESAKQEVAPPKPKIPKPRPPDEELSEGEILSSDED
;
A
#
# COMPACT_ATOMS: atom_id res chain seq x y z
N MET A 1 -14.59 -12.90 26.71
CA MET A 1 -13.61 -12.19 27.55
C MET A 1 -12.46 -13.13 27.86
N SER A 2 -11.25 -12.81 27.38
CA SER A 2 -9.98 -13.47 27.74
C SER A 2 -8.83 -12.68 27.11
N MET A 3 -8.69 -11.40 27.48
CA MET A 3 -7.42 -10.69 27.26
C MET A 3 -6.48 -11.03 28.42
N ASP A 4 -5.17 -11.04 28.16
CA ASP A 4 -4.08 -11.45 29.07
C ASP A 4 -3.83 -10.40 30.20
N GLU A 5 -4.89 -9.84 30.77
CA GLU A 5 -4.87 -8.86 31.86
C GLU A 5 -4.51 -9.54 33.19
N GLY A 6 -3.23 -9.53 33.57
CA GLY A 6 -2.87 -10.05 34.90
C GLY A 6 -1.40 -10.36 35.18
N ARG A 7 -0.45 -9.51 34.80
CA ARG A 7 0.98 -9.70 35.17
C ARG A 7 1.56 -8.49 35.87
N ILE A 8 2.25 -8.73 36.98
CA ILE A 8 3.16 -7.79 37.64
C ILE A 8 4.58 -8.19 37.24
N VAL A 9 5.40 -7.21 36.87
CA VAL A 9 6.85 -7.38 36.73
C VAL A 9 7.52 -6.67 37.90
N LEU A 10 8.21 -7.44 38.73
CA LEU A 10 9.09 -6.89 39.75
C LEU A 10 10.42 -6.52 39.09
N VAL A 11 10.90 -5.32 39.37
CA VAL A 11 12.23 -4.83 39.03
C VAL A 11 13.00 -4.74 40.34
N GLY A 12 14.21 -5.28 40.35
CA GLY A 12 15.05 -5.29 41.55
C GLY A 12 15.68 -3.92 41.86
N ASN A 13 16.83 -3.97 42.53
CA ASN A 13 17.65 -2.79 42.80
C ASN A 13 18.52 -2.41 41.58
N GLU A 14 19.55 -1.60 41.80
CA GLU A 14 20.49 -1.10 40.79
C GLU A 14 21.23 -2.16 39.95
N THR A 15 21.21 -3.44 40.33
CA THR A 15 21.73 -4.53 39.48
C THR A 15 20.75 -4.97 38.39
N ASP A 16 19.46 -4.63 38.51
CA ASP A 16 18.45 -4.89 37.48
C ASP A 16 18.64 -3.93 36.30
N ILE A 17 18.63 -4.46 35.09
CA ILE A 17 18.78 -3.67 33.86
C ILE A 17 17.77 -2.54 33.76
N LEU A 18 16.53 -2.72 34.23
CA LEU A 18 15.48 -1.70 34.17
C LEU A 18 15.64 -0.60 35.23
N HIS A 19 16.49 -0.80 36.24
CA HIS A 19 16.74 0.23 37.26
C HIS A 19 17.52 1.42 36.69
N SER A 20 17.23 2.63 37.18
CA SER A 20 17.90 3.87 36.76
C SER A 20 19.37 3.92 37.17
N GLY A 21 19.73 3.24 38.27
CA GLY A 21 21.09 3.10 38.77
C GLY A 21 21.94 2.08 38.00
N TYR A 22 21.36 1.26 37.13
CA TYR A 22 22.12 0.25 36.37
C TYR A 22 23.26 0.88 35.57
N SER A 23 24.44 0.27 35.66
CA SER A 23 25.66 0.78 35.03
C SER A 23 25.63 0.57 33.51
N HIS A 24 25.12 1.58 32.80
CA HIS A 24 25.19 1.69 31.35
C HIS A 24 25.43 3.14 30.96
N THR A 25 26.59 3.40 30.34
CA THR A 25 26.98 4.75 29.93
C THR A 25 25.99 5.35 28.92
N ILE A 26 25.49 6.55 29.20
CA ILE A 26 24.67 7.34 28.27
C ILE A 26 25.41 8.61 27.86
N SER A 27 25.14 9.11 26.65
CA SER A 27 25.74 10.32 26.10
C SER A 27 24.67 11.40 25.86
N HIS A 28 24.92 12.62 26.35
CA HIS A 28 24.02 13.78 26.16
C HIS A 28 24.87 15.05 26.04
N ASP A 29 24.57 15.92 25.08
CA ASP A 29 25.28 17.19 24.80
C ASP A 29 26.83 17.07 24.79
N ASN A 30 27.35 16.04 24.11
CA ASN A 30 28.76 15.63 24.05
C ASN A 30 29.43 15.22 25.39
N LYS A 31 28.71 15.23 26.51
CA LYS A 31 29.13 14.67 27.80
C LYS A 31 28.69 13.20 27.92
N ARG A 32 29.39 12.43 28.76
CA ARG A 32 29.09 11.01 29.05
C ARG A 32 28.82 10.81 30.54
N TYR A 33 27.82 10.00 30.85
CA TYR A 33 27.33 9.75 32.20
C TYR A 33 27.28 8.23 32.47
N PRO A 34 27.82 7.69 33.58
CA PRO A 34 27.89 6.24 33.79
C PRO A 34 26.55 5.51 33.95
N SER A 35 25.49 6.21 34.37
CA SER A 35 24.10 5.69 34.40
C SER A 35 23.08 6.83 34.34
N ALA A 36 21.79 6.50 34.25
CA ALA A 36 20.71 7.49 34.26
C ALA A 36 20.62 8.23 35.63
N VAL A 37 20.98 7.59 36.74
CA VAL A 37 21.08 8.24 38.06
C VAL A 37 22.22 9.27 38.09
N HIS A 38 23.40 8.97 37.53
CA HIS A 38 24.49 9.94 37.41
C HIS A 38 24.07 11.16 36.58
N PHE A 39 23.43 10.94 35.42
CA PHE A 39 22.87 12.02 34.61
C PHE A 39 21.89 12.87 35.43
N THR A 40 20.92 12.23 36.09
CA THR A 40 19.89 12.91 36.92
C THR A 40 20.50 13.85 37.93
N HIS A 41 21.38 13.35 38.79
CA HIS A 41 21.97 14.17 39.86
C HIS A 41 22.96 15.21 39.32
N SER A 42 23.73 14.90 38.26
CA SER A 42 24.60 15.90 37.63
C SER A 42 23.83 17.07 37.01
N MET A 43 22.64 16.83 36.43
CA MET A 43 21.78 17.89 35.90
C MET A 43 21.18 18.76 37.02
N ILE A 44 20.80 18.16 38.15
CA ILE A 44 20.33 18.90 39.34
C ILE A 44 21.44 19.84 39.85
N LEU A 45 22.64 19.29 40.09
CA LEU A 45 23.78 20.08 40.57
C LEU A 45 24.20 21.18 39.58
N SER A 46 24.21 20.88 38.28
CA SER A 46 24.51 21.88 37.23
C SER A 46 23.48 23.03 37.23
N THR A 47 22.19 22.71 37.41
CA THR A 47 21.11 23.71 37.42
C THR A 47 21.16 24.58 38.68
N LEU A 48 21.67 24.04 39.78
CA LEU A 48 21.95 24.77 41.03
C LEU A 48 23.32 25.46 41.03
N ALA A 49 24.01 25.53 39.88
CA ALA A 49 25.29 26.20 39.67
C ALA A 49 26.46 25.69 40.55
N VAL A 50 26.44 24.40 40.90
CA VAL A 50 27.58 23.71 41.54
C VAL A 50 28.72 23.55 40.53
N ASP A 51 29.98 23.70 40.99
CA ASP A 51 31.17 23.68 40.14
C ASP A 51 31.33 22.38 39.33
N GLU A 52 31.80 22.49 38.09
CA GLU A 52 31.94 21.32 37.20
C GLU A 52 32.94 20.29 37.74
N ASN A 53 33.96 20.71 38.51
CA ASN A 53 34.92 19.78 39.11
C ASN A 53 34.25 18.89 40.17
N ALA A 54 33.40 19.45 41.03
CA ALA A 54 32.62 18.68 42.01
C ALA A 54 31.63 17.71 41.32
N ILE A 55 31.11 18.08 40.15
CA ILE A 55 30.26 17.20 39.35
C ILE A 55 31.08 16.03 38.75
N LEU A 56 32.36 16.21 38.41
CA LEU A 56 33.23 15.10 37.99
C LEU A 56 33.46 14.08 39.10
N ASP A 57 33.57 14.51 40.37
CA ASP A 57 33.68 13.60 41.51
C ASP A 57 32.40 12.76 41.68
N LEU A 58 31.22 13.34 41.45
CA LEU A 58 29.96 12.60 41.40
C LEU A 58 29.95 11.54 40.29
N LEU A 59 30.52 11.83 39.12
CA LEU A 59 30.62 10.88 38.00
C LEU A 59 31.63 9.75 38.25
N CYS A 60 32.46 9.85 39.30
CA CYS A 60 33.38 8.80 39.72
C CYS A 60 32.80 7.89 40.84
N ALA A 61 31.67 8.25 41.43
CA ALA A 61 31.02 7.44 42.46
C ALA A 61 30.39 6.16 41.87
N PRO A 62 30.21 5.08 42.65
CA PRO A 62 29.34 3.98 42.26
C PRO A 62 27.88 4.44 42.33
N SER A 63 27.01 3.95 41.42
CA SER A 63 25.59 4.36 41.31
C SER A 63 24.85 4.42 42.65
N ILE A 64 25.14 3.49 43.55
CA ILE A 64 24.51 3.28 44.86
C ILE A 64 24.80 4.38 45.87
N ASP A 65 25.90 5.11 45.66
CA ASP A 65 26.31 6.25 46.46
C ASP A 65 25.95 7.59 45.80
N VAL A 66 25.59 7.62 44.51
CA VAL A 66 25.31 8.88 43.77
C VAL A 66 24.27 9.77 44.48
N PRO A 67 23.13 9.27 44.99
CA PRO A 67 22.19 10.13 45.72
C PRO A 67 22.79 10.71 47.02
N ARG A 68 23.62 9.92 47.71
CA ARG A 68 24.29 10.32 48.96
C ARG A 68 25.38 11.37 48.70
N VAL A 69 26.22 11.14 47.69
CA VAL A 69 27.30 12.04 47.27
C VAL A 69 26.71 13.33 46.71
N ALA A 70 25.67 13.28 45.88
CA ALA A 70 24.99 14.47 45.38
C ALA A 70 24.40 15.33 46.50
N ASN A 71 23.78 14.72 47.51
CA ASN A 71 23.28 15.44 48.68
C ASN A 71 24.41 16.08 49.50
N GLN A 72 25.55 15.40 49.66
CA GLN A 72 26.72 15.96 50.32
C GLN A 72 27.28 17.16 49.54
N LEU A 73 27.53 17.01 48.24
CA LEU A 73 28.04 18.10 47.38
C LEU A 73 27.09 19.30 47.35
N LEU A 74 25.77 19.09 47.40
CA LEU A 74 24.78 20.16 47.47
C LEU A 74 24.75 20.85 48.85
N GLN A 75 25.02 20.13 49.94
CA GLN A 75 25.17 20.76 51.27
C GLN A 75 26.44 21.61 51.35
N GLU A 76 27.53 21.14 50.74
CA GLU A 76 28.81 21.86 50.68
C GLU A 76 28.76 23.09 49.76
N ASN A 77 27.89 23.09 48.74
CA ASN A 77 27.75 24.15 47.73
C ASN A 77 26.34 24.77 47.72
N MET A 78 25.73 24.96 48.89
CA MET A 78 24.32 25.36 49.01
C MET A 78 24.08 26.80 48.49
N PRO A 79 23.05 27.03 47.63
CA PRO A 79 22.75 28.37 47.12
C PRO A 79 22.44 29.39 48.24
N PRO A 80 22.89 30.66 48.12
CA PRO A 80 22.73 31.65 49.17
C PRO A 80 21.25 31.95 49.44
N GLY A 81 20.84 31.84 50.71
CA GLY A 81 19.46 32.08 51.15
C GLY A 81 18.55 30.84 51.12
N HIS A 82 19.05 29.70 50.63
CA HIS A 82 18.31 28.44 50.63
C HIS A 82 18.78 27.49 51.74
N THR A 83 17.87 26.64 52.21
CA THR A 83 18.14 25.44 53.01
C THR A 83 17.73 24.18 52.23
N MET A 84 18.21 23.02 52.65
CA MET A 84 17.80 21.73 52.06
C MET A 84 16.27 21.53 52.11
N GLU A 85 15.61 21.97 53.18
CA GLU A 85 14.15 21.95 53.31
C GLU A 85 13.46 22.88 52.30
N SER A 86 13.99 24.10 52.11
CA SER A 86 13.45 25.07 51.14
C SER A 86 13.56 24.60 49.68
N LEU A 87 14.54 23.74 49.38
CA LEU A 87 14.78 23.20 48.05
C LEU A 87 14.20 21.79 47.87
N ALA A 88 13.68 21.14 48.91
CA ALA A 88 13.24 19.75 48.86
C ALA A 88 12.20 19.50 47.75
N GLU A 89 11.22 20.40 47.61
CA GLU A 89 10.19 20.31 46.57
C GLU A 89 10.76 20.49 45.16
N TYR A 90 11.68 21.45 44.99
CA TYR A 90 12.34 21.71 43.71
C TYR A 90 13.24 20.53 43.31
N ILE A 91 14.05 20.01 44.23
CA ILE A 91 14.91 18.84 44.03
C ILE A 91 14.06 17.62 43.67
N ARG A 92 12.90 17.43 44.33
CA ARG A 92 11.95 16.35 44.01
C ARG A 92 11.46 16.47 42.56
N GLN A 93 10.99 17.64 42.14
CA GLN A 93 10.52 17.88 40.76
C GLN A 93 11.64 17.70 39.72
N CYS A 94 12.85 18.20 40.00
CA CYS A 94 14.01 17.99 39.12
C CYS A 94 14.45 16.52 39.06
N LYS A 95 14.43 15.79 40.18
CA LYS A 95 14.71 14.34 40.22
C LYS A 95 13.74 13.58 39.33
N GLN A 96 12.45 13.88 39.39
CA GLN A 96 11.42 13.32 38.50
C GLN A 96 11.73 13.59 37.02
N SER A 97 11.88 14.87 36.65
CA SER A 97 12.10 15.32 35.27
C SER A 97 13.39 14.77 34.65
N TYR A 98 14.53 14.88 35.36
CA TYR A 98 15.81 14.42 34.83
C TYR A 98 15.96 12.89 34.87
N THR A 99 15.31 12.17 35.80
CA THR A 99 15.26 10.70 35.74
C THR A 99 14.51 10.25 34.50
N MET A 100 13.36 10.85 34.20
CA MET A 100 12.61 10.58 32.99
C MET A 100 13.47 10.84 31.74
N LYS A 101 14.06 12.03 31.61
CA LYS A 101 14.95 12.36 30.48
C LYS A 101 16.13 11.39 30.35
N GLY A 102 16.79 11.04 31.46
CA GLY A 102 17.93 10.12 31.47
C GLY A 102 17.56 8.70 31.04
N LEU A 103 16.38 8.21 31.44
CA LEU A 103 15.86 6.90 31.02
C LEU A 103 15.40 6.90 29.56
N THR A 104 14.82 7.99 29.05
CA THR A 104 14.47 8.11 27.62
C THR A 104 15.73 8.07 26.74
N ILE A 105 16.77 8.84 27.09
CA ILE A 105 18.07 8.79 26.40
C ILE A 105 18.66 7.37 26.47
N ARG A 106 18.50 6.68 27.60
CA ARG A 106 18.92 5.28 27.71
C ARG A 106 18.10 4.34 26.81
N ALA A 107 16.78 4.52 26.70
CA ALA A 107 15.92 3.73 25.81
C ALA A 107 16.28 3.88 24.32
N GLU A 108 16.87 5.01 23.93
CA GLU A 108 17.37 5.27 22.58
C GLU A 108 18.76 4.63 22.33
N GLN A 109 19.63 4.60 23.34
CA GLN A 109 21.04 4.21 23.21
C GLN A 109 21.32 2.73 23.60
N ASP A 110 20.58 2.19 24.57
CA ASP A 110 20.71 0.83 25.11
C ASP A 110 19.62 -0.08 24.54
N LYS A 111 19.94 -0.79 23.44
CA LYS A 111 19.01 -1.75 22.80
C LYS A 111 18.63 -2.93 23.70
N VAL A 112 19.42 -3.25 24.73
CA VAL A 112 19.13 -4.35 25.65
C VAL A 112 18.11 -3.90 26.69
N PHE A 113 18.27 -2.70 27.26
CA PHE A 113 17.26 -2.04 28.08
C PHE A 113 15.94 -1.88 27.32
N GLU A 114 15.97 -1.34 26.10
CA GLU A 114 14.75 -1.15 25.30
C GLU A 114 14.02 -2.48 25.06
N ARG A 115 14.76 -3.53 24.67
CA ARG A 115 14.18 -4.86 24.45
C ARG A 115 13.60 -5.45 25.74
N THR A 116 14.30 -5.37 26.87
CA THR A 116 13.80 -5.87 28.15
C THR A 116 12.55 -5.11 28.59
N LEU A 117 12.53 -3.79 28.41
CA LEU A 117 11.37 -2.96 28.73
C LEU A 117 10.16 -3.31 27.86
N MET A 118 10.35 -3.50 26.55
CA MET A 118 9.26 -3.91 25.65
C MET A 118 8.76 -5.34 25.94
N ASN A 119 9.64 -6.25 26.37
CA ASN A 119 9.26 -7.62 26.76
C ASN A 119 8.31 -7.67 27.96
N THR A 120 8.19 -6.61 28.76
CA THR A 120 7.18 -6.51 29.84
C THR A 120 5.74 -6.35 29.32
N LYS A 121 5.54 -6.15 28.01
CA LYS A 121 4.23 -6.00 27.35
C LYS A 121 3.36 -4.93 28.03
N ASP A 122 2.22 -5.32 28.60
CA ASP A 122 1.27 -4.44 29.30
C ASP A 122 1.26 -4.67 30.82
N ALA A 123 2.27 -5.39 31.35
CA ALA A 123 2.39 -5.67 32.77
C ALA A 123 2.57 -4.40 33.61
N LEU A 124 2.11 -4.44 34.86
CA LEU A 124 2.38 -3.43 35.88
C LEU A 124 3.83 -3.57 36.36
N ILE A 125 4.65 -2.52 36.22
CA ILE A 125 6.06 -2.53 36.65
C ILE A 125 6.15 -1.98 38.09
N ILE A 126 6.73 -2.78 39.00
CA ILE A 126 6.93 -2.45 40.42
C ILE A 126 8.43 -2.51 40.74
N VAL A 127 9.01 -1.39 41.16
CA VAL A 127 10.44 -1.31 41.51
C VAL A 127 10.63 -1.57 43.00
N CYS A 128 11.19 -2.72 43.31
CA CYS A 128 11.44 -3.24 44.65
C CYS A 128 12.78 -2.74 45.22
N ASP A 129 12.95 -1.41 45.27
CA ASP A 129 14.05 -0.79 45.99
C ASP A 129 13.63 -0.53 47.47
N PRO A 130 14.28 -1.15 48.46
CA PRO A 130 14.03 -0.89 49.88
C PRO A 130 14.58 0.46 50.39
N LYS A 131 15.43 1.15 49.61
CA LYS A 131 16.07 2.41 50.02
C LYS A 131 15.30 3.66 49.58
N ASP A 132 14.67 3.62 48.41
CA ASP A 132 13.96 4.77 47.83
C ASP A 132 12.44 4.52 47.79
N ARG A 133 11.71 5.17 48.71
CA ARG A 133 10.24 5.10 48.78
C ARG A 133 9.52 6.00 47.76
N ASP A 134 10.25 6.90 47.09
CA ASP A 134 9.68 7.80 46.08
C ASP A 134 9.80 7.18 44.69
N MET A 135 10.98 6.65 44.35
CA MET A 135 11.23 6.02 43.05
C MET A 135 10.77 4.56 43.04
N GLY A 136 11.00 3.82 44.13
CA GLY A 136 10.53 2.45 44.32
C GLY A 136 9.34 2.34 45.28
N ILE A 137 9.05 1.12 45.72
CA ILE A 137 8.02 0.84 46.72
C ILE A 137 8.52 0.84 48.18
N GLY A 138 9.83 0.95 48.43
CA GLY A 138 10.38 0.88 49.79
C GLY A 138 10.43 -0.53 50.40
N MET A 139 10.37 -1.57 49.57
CA MET A 139 10.50 -2.98 49.95
C MET A 139 11.36 -3.72 48.92
N ASP A 140 12.06 -4.77 49.36
CA ASP A 140 12.62 -5.78 48.45
C ASP A 140 11.52 -6.72 47.90
N GLU A 141 11.87 -7.50 46.87
CA GLU A 141 10.94 -8.38 46.16
C GLU A 141 10.27 -9.42 47.07
N ASN A 142 11.03 -10.04 47.98
CA ASN A 142 10.50 -11.10 48.86
C ASN A 142 9.50 -10.50 49.85
N ARG A 143 9.87 -9.37 50.48
CA ARG A 143 9.01 -8.64 51.41
C ARG A 143 7.75 -8.12 50.73
N PHE A 144 7.84 -7.67 49.48
CA PHE A 144 6.67 -7.22 48.72
C PHE A 144 5.70 -8.37 48.40
N ILE A 145 6.21 -9.54 48.00
CA ILE A 145 5.39 -10.74 47.75
C ILE A 145 4.69 -11.21 49.03
N GLU A 146 5.41 -11.26 50.16
CA GLU A 146 4.83 -11.60 51.47
C GLU A 146 3.75 -10.60 51.88
N TRP A 147 4.02 -9.30 51.73
CA TRP A 147 3.07 -8.23 52.02
C TRP A 147 1.81 -8.30 51.15
N MET A 148 1.94 -8.52 49.83
CA MET A 148 0.79 -8.73 48.94
C MET A 148 -0.06 -9.93 49.39
N GLY A 149 0.58 -11.02 49.80
CA GLY A 149 -0.10 -12.21 50.32
C GLY A 149 -0.85 -11.94 51.63
N ARG A 150 -0.28 -11.14 52.53
CA ARG A 150 -0.89 -10.74 53.81
C ARG A 150 -2.10 -9.82 53.61
N GLU A 151 -1.94 -8.77 52.82
CA GLU A 151 -3.00 -7.78 52.55
C GLU A 151 -4.02 -8.23 51.49
N LYS A 152 -3.79 -9.38 50.84
CA LYS A 152 -4.56 -9.88 49.69
C LYS A 152 -4.65 -8.87 48.55
N ALA A 153 -3.59 -8.08 48.36
CA ALA A 153 -3.54 -7.04 47.34
C ALA A 153 -3.48 -7.66 45.94
N ASP A 154 -4.43 -7.28 45.08
CA ASP A 154 -4.44 -7.67 43.67
C ASP A 154 -3.92 -6.55 42.74
N ILE A 155 -3.85 -6.84 41.44
CA ILE A 155 -3.36 -5.90 40.43
C ILE A 155 -4.27 -4.67 40.31
N GLN A 156 -5.57 -4.80 40.55
CA GLN A 156 -6.52 -3.68 40.47
C GLN A 156 -6.34 -2.74 41.65
N MET A 157 -6.21 -3.28 42.87
CA MET A 157 -5.90 -2.54 44.10
C MET A 157 -4.55 -1.82 43.99
N LEU A 158 -3.49 -2.51 43.54
CA LEU A 158 -2.19 -1.90 43.30
C LEU A 158 -2.26 -0.77 42.26
N THR A 159 -2.94 -0.99 41.12
CA THR A 159 -3.11 0.04 40.09
C THR A 159 -3.88 1.24 40.61
N TYR A 160 -4.89 1.02 41.46
CA TYR A 160 -5.65 2.08 42.11
C TYR A 160 -4.78 2.88 43.11
N TRP A 161 -4.00 2.22 43.96
CA TRP A 161 -3.09 2.86 44.92
C TRP A 161 -1.92 3.59 44.28
N MET A 162 -1.43 3.13 43.12
CA MET A 162 -0.40 3.87 42.37
C MET A 162 -0.97 5.16 41.78
N ARG A 163 -2.22 5.15 41.29
CA ARG A 163 -2.89 6.34 40.73
C ARG A 163 -3.39 7.34 41.78
N ASN A 164 -3.67 6.92 43.01
CA ASN A 164 -4.29 7.76 44.03
C ASN A 164 -3.39 7.90 45.27
N GLU A 165 -2.55 8.93 45.31
CA GLU A 165 -1.56 9.12 46.38
C GLU A 165 -2.18 9.17 47.78
N HIS A 166 -3.32 9.87 47.92
CA HIS A 166 -4.02 10.04 49.20
C HIS A 166 -4.63 8.75 49.76
N ASN A 167 -4.90 7.76 48.89
CA ASN A 167 -5.53 6.49 49.26
C ASN A 167 -4.55 5.30 49.18
N ARG A 168 -3.25 5.57 48.97
CA ARG A 168 -2.18 4.56 48.88
C ARG A 168 -1.94 3.92 50.26
N HIS A 169 -1.69 2.62 50.29
CA HIS A 169 -1.42 1.91 51.55
C HIS A 169 -0.14 2.46 52.23
N PRO A 170 -0.12 2.74 53.56
CA PRO A 170 1.01 3.43 54.22
C PRO A 170 2.38 2.74 54.09
N ASP A 171 2.39 1.41 53.98
CA ASP A 171 3.63 0.64 53.77
C ASP A 171 4.20 0.79 52.34
N LEU A 172 3.35 1.13 51.35
CA LEU A 172 3.68 1.11 49.92
C LEU A 172 4.21 2.47 49.43
N GLY A 173 5.45 2.49 48.93
CA GLY A 173 6.07 3.65 48.28
C GLY A 173 5.42 4.04 46.95
N ALA A 174 5.86 5.17 46.39
CA ALA A 174 5.22 5.81 45.23
C ALA A 174 5.53 5.16 43.87
N ASN A 175 6.60 4.35 43.77
CA ASN A 175 6.95 3.60 42.56
C ASN A 175 7.06 4.48 41.29
N ASN A 176 7.53 5.72 41.42
CA ASN A 176 7.64 6.65 40.28
C ASN A 176 8.52 6.09 39.16
N LEU A 177 9.57 5.32 39.48
CA LEU A 177 10.41 4.66 38.48
C LEU A 177 9.64 3.60 37.69
N GLY A 178 8.78 2.81 38.33
CA GLY A 178 7.90 1.87 37.65
C GLY A 178 6.93 2.58 36.69
N HIS A 179 6.35 3.70 37.14
CA HIS A 179 5.51 4.55 36.27
C HIS A 179 6.29 5.11 35.07
N TYR A 180 7.51 5.60 35.28
CA TYR A 180 8.39 6.12 34.23
C TYR A 180 8.77 5.07 33.20
N LEU A 181 9.10 3.85 33.63
CA LEU A 181 9.37 2.73 32.73
C LEU A 181 8.13 2.39 31.89
N MET A 182 6.92 2.36 32.48
CA MET A 182 5.68 2.14 31.75
C MET A 182 5.36 3.27 30.75
N TRP A 183 5.65 4.53 31.09
CA TRP A 183 5.49 5.67 30.17
C TRP A 183 6.46 5.60 28.99
N ILE A 184 7.75 5.35 29.25
CA ILE A 184 8.77 5.19 28.20
C ILE A 184 8.42 4.00 27.31
N ARG A 185 7.96 2.88 27.89
CA ARG A 185 7.47 1.71 27.13
C ARG A 185 6.32 2.07 26.19
N TYR A 186 5.38 2.89 26.64
CA TYR A 186 4.28 3.40 25.82
C TYR A 186 4.80 4.34 24.71
N GLN A 187 5.61 5.34 25.06
CA GLN A 187 6.17 6.29 24.11
C GLN A 187 7.00 5.59 23.01
N ARG A 188 7.90 4.66 23.38
CA ARG A 188 8.69 3.88 22.42
C ARG A 188 7.84 2.93 21.57
N ARG A 189 6.69 2.47 22.06
CA ARG A 189 5.71 1.70 21.26
C ARG A 189 5.06 2.60 20.21
N GLU A 190 4.56 3.76 20.62
CA GLU A 190 3.92 4.74 19.72
C GLU A 190 4.90 5.37 18.72
N ASP A 191 6.15 5.65 19.10
CA ASP A 191 7.20 6.13 18.19
C ASP A 191 7.50 5.08 17.09
N LYS A 192 7.64 3.80 17.47
CA LYS A 192 7.85 2.69 16.53
C LYS A 192 6.64 2.49 15.62
N LYS A 193 5.43 2.57 16.17
CA LYS A 193 4.17 2.49 15.42
C LYS A 193 4.01 3.65 14.43
N ALA A 194 4.31 4.87 14.86
CA ALA A 194 4.31 6.04 13.99
C ALA A 194 5.34 5.91 12.86
N ALA A 195 6.52 5.36 13.13
CA ALA A 195 7.54 5.06 12.11
C ALA A 195 7.14 3.91 11.15
N MET A 196 6.32 2.94 11.60
CA MET A 196 5.75 1.90 10.73
C MET A 196 4.58 2.41 9.87
N LEU A 197 3.85 3.43 10.35
CA LEU A 197 2.74 4.06 9.63
C LEU A 197 3.19 5.17 8.66
N ARG A 198 4.28 5.89 8.99
CA ARG A 198 4.83 6.97 8.18
C ARG A 198 6.09 6.50 7.45
N ARG A 199 6.00 6.38 6.13
CA ARG A 199 7.17 6.07 5.31
C ARG A 199 7.96 7.34 4.97
N LEU A 200 9.29 7.28 5.11
CA LEU A 200 10.16 8.39 4.73
C LEU A 200 10.28 8.45 3.19
N PRO A 201 9.99 9.60 2.55
CA PRO A 201 10.13 9.72 1.10
C PRO A 201 11.61 9.72 0.69
N GLN A 202 11.88 9.13 -0.47
CA GLN A 202 13.16 9.16 -1.17
C GLN A 202 13.22 10.43 -2.04
N GLU A 203 14.37 11.10 -2.05
CA GLU A 203 14.61 12.25 -2.94
C GLU A 203 15.33 11.80 -4.21
N VAL A 204 14.77 12.12 -5.37
CA VAL A 204 15.24 11.71 -6.70
C VAL A 204 15.34 12.92 -7.62
N ASP A 205 16.19 12.87 -8.64
CA ASP A 205 16.25 13.92 -9.67
C ASP A 205 15.07 13.80 -10.64
N GLY A 206 14.32 14.89 -10.83
CA GLY A 206 13.22 15.04 -11.78
C GLY A 206 13.69 15.17 -13.25
N VAL A 207 12.77 15.59 -14.11
CA VAL A 207 12.99 15.80 -15.56
C VAL A 207 13.40 17.23 -15.85
N THR A 208 12.83 18.22 -15.14
CA THR A 208 13.18 19.62 -15.38
C THR A 208 14.46 20.02 -14.63
N LYS A 209 15.11 21.06 -15.15
CA LYS A 209 16.25 21.71 -14.54
C LYS A 209 15.86 23.14 -14.16
N ASN A 210 16.43 23.62 -13.06
CA ASN A 210 16.37 25.02 -12.67
C ASN A 210 17.40 25.86 -13.48
N ASP A 211 17.40 27.17 -13.24
CA ASP A 211 18.26 28.14 -13.94
C ASP A 211 19.76 27.84 -13.80
N ASP A 212 20.18 27.21 -12.69
CA ASP A 212 21.55 26.73 -12.44
C ASP A 212 21.93 25.42 -13.18
N ASP A 213 21.10 24.93 -14.12
CA ASP A 213 21.22 23.63 -14.81
C ASP A 213 21.13 22.39 -13.88
N VAL A 214 20.77 22.60 -12.60
CA VAL A 214 20.54 21.54 -11.61
C VAL A 214 19.14 20.97 -11.75
N ALA A 215 19.01 19.64 -11.75
CA ALA A 215 17.72 18.95 -11.81
C ALA A 215 16.84 19.25 -10.58
N VAL A 216 15.54 19.47 -10.79
CA VAL A 216 14.58 19.66 -9.69
C VAL A 216 14.49 18.36 -8.89
N ARG A 217 14.66 18.42 -7.56
CA ARG A 217 14.42 17.26 -6.69
C ARG A 217 12.93 16.98 -6.56
N ILE A 218 12.55 15.71 -6.64
CA ILE A 218 11.21 15.20 -6.35
C ILE A 218 11.25 14.25 -5.15
N LYS A 219 10.22 14.32 -4.30
CA LYS A 219 9.95 13.41 -3.18
C LYS A 219 8.98 12.31 -3.59
N LEU A 220 9.37 11.08 -3.30
CA LEU A 220 8.72 9.86 -3.74
C LEU A 220 8.63 8.83 -2.61
N ASN A 221 7.46 8.21 -2.45
CA ASN A 221 7.31 6.95 -1.73
C ASN A 221 6.85 5.85 -2.70
N GLU A 222 6.54 4.68 -2.16
CA GLU A 222 6.14 3.52 -2.95
C GLU A 222 4.69 3.52 -3.42
N ALA A 223 3.82 4.44 -2.97
CA ALA A 223 2.48 4.55 -3.54
C ALA A 223 2.55 4.88 -5.03
N VAL A 224 1.64 4.33 -5.82
CA VAL A 224 1.45 4.65 -7.23
C VAL A 224 0.03 5.16 -7.38
N ILE A 225 -0.15 6.24 -8.16
CA ILE A 225 -1.44 6.81 -8.50
C ILE A 225 -1.48 7.03 -10.01
N SER A 226 -2.42 6.37 -10.68
CA SER A 226 -2.76 6.67 -12.06
C SER A 226 -3.63 7.93 -12.14
N LEU A 227 -3.48 8.70 -13.22
CA LEU A 227 -4.32 9.86 -13.52
C LEU A 227 -5.68 9.41 -14.11
N THR A 228 -6.38 8.50 -13.42
CA THR A 228 -7.75 8.07 -13.72
C THR A 228 -8.72 8.51 -12.61
N GLY A 229 -10.02 8.39 -12.86
CA GLY A 229 -11.08 8.70 -11.89
C GLY A 229 -10.99 10.13 -11.37
N ILE A 230 -10.81 10.28 -10.05
CA ILE A 230 -10.71 11.60 -9.40
C ILE A 230 -9.41 12.36 -9.73
N PHE A 231 -8.32 11.66 -10.11
CA PHE A 231 -7.02 12.29 -10.42
C PHE A 231 -6.88 12.68 -11.87
N ARG A 232 -7.76 12.17 -12.74
CA ARG A 232 -7.79 12.44 -14.17
C ARG A 232 -7.71 13.93 -14.57
N PRO A 233 -8.35 14.88 -13.85
CA PRO A 233 -8.21 16.30 -14.16
C PRO A 233 -6.77 16.85 -14.14
N LEU A 234 -5.80 16.13 -13.59
CA LEU A 234 -4.39 16.49 -13.64
C LEU A 234 -3.74 16.25 -15.01
N SER A 235 -4.16 15.23 -15.78
CA SER A 235 -3.54 14.84 -17.07
C SER A 235 -3.56 15.97 -18.13
N ASN A 236 -2.54 16.00 -18.99
CA ASN A 236 -2.50 16.91 -20.15
C ASN A 236 -3.67 16.69 -21.13
N TYR A 237 -4.18 15.46 -21.17
CA TYR A 237 -5.25 15.03 -22.07
C TYR A 237 -6.66 15.32 -21.53
N TYR A 238 -6.78 15.82 -20.30
CA TYR A 238 -8.06 16.25 -19.76
C TYR A 238 -8.49 17.63 -20.33
N PRO A 239 -9.73 17.76 -20.87
CA PRO A 239 -10.21 18.99 -21.49
C PRO A 239 -10.67 20.03 -20.45
N LEU A 240 -9.72 20.60 -19.70
CA LEU A 240 -9.96 21.75 -18.82
C LEU A 240 -9.46 23.04 -19.49
N PRO A 241 -10.35 23.98 -19.84
CA PRO A 241 -9.93 25.25 -20.39
C PRO A 241 -9.19 26.12 -19.37
N PHE A 242 -8.10 26.76 -19.81
CA PHE A 242 -7.30 27.70 -19.02
C PHE A 242 -6.86 28.88 -19.91
N GLU A 243 -6.41 29.97 -19.28
CA GLU A 243 -5.99 31.18 -19.99
C GLU A 243 -4.46 31.33 -19.96
N MET A 244 -3.85 31.73 -21.08
CA MET A 244 -2.42 31.94 -21.16
C MET A 244 -2.12 33.06 -22.15
N LYS A 245 -1.38 34.09 -21.69
CA LYS A 245 -1.08 35.30 -22.48
C LYS A 245 -2.33 36.00 -23.08
N GLY A 246 -3.46 35.94 -22.38
CA GLY A 246 -4.73 36.56 -22.81
C GLY A 246 -5.58 35.71 -23.76
N GLU A 247 -5.11 34.52 -24.15
CA GLU A 247 -5.84 33.58 -25.00
C GLU A 247 -6.35 32.38 -24.17
N ARG A 248 -7.54 31.86 -24.50
CA ARG A 248 -8.16 30.74 -23.79
C ARG A 248 -8.03 29.44 -24.58
N TYR A 249 -7.30 28.49 -24.02
CA TYR A 249 -7.03 27.17 -24.63
C TYR A 249 -7.90 26.10 -24.02
N ARG A 250 -8.27 25.06 -24.79
CA ARG A 250 -9.15 23.95 -24.31
C ARG A 250 -8.43 22.91 -23.45
N SER A 251 -7.15 22.66 -23.69
CA SER A 251 -6.29 21.76 -22.91
C SER A 251 -4.81 22.06 -23.16
N VAL A 252 -3.91 21.36 -22.45
CA VAL A 252 -2.45 21.49 -22.60
C VAL A 252 -2.01 21.15 -24.03
N GLU A 253 -2.56 20.10 -24.61
CA GLU A 253 -2.25 19.67 -25.99
C GLU A 253 -2.69 20.71 -27.03
N HIS A 254 -3.84 21.37 -26.85
CA HIS A 254 -4.28 22.42 -27.76
C HIS A 254 -3.26 23.58 -27.80
N TYR A 255 -2.79 24.04 -26.63
CA TYR A 255 -1.73 25.05 -26.56
C TYR A 255 -0.44 24.59 -27.23
N ALA A 256 0.04 23.39 -26.89
CA ALA A 256 1.33 22.89 -27.36
C ALA A 256 1.37 22.70 -28.88
N TYR A 257 0.31 22.13 -29.48
CA TYR A 257 0.23 21.94 -30.93
C TYR A 257 -0.06 23.24 -31.68
N GLU A 258 -0.82 24.18 -31.10
CA GLU A 258 -0.98 25.51 -31.70
C GLU A 258 0.37 26.26 -31.75
N LYS A 259 1.18 26.23 -30.67
CA LYS A 259 2.50 26.87 -30.71
C LYS A 259 3.48 26.13 -31.66
N LEU A 260 3.34 24.82 -31.82
CA LEU A 260 4.04 24.07 -32.87
C LEU A 260 3.66 24.54 -34.29
N PHE A 261 2.36 24.70 -34.57
CA PHE A 261 1.85 25.12 -35.88
C PHE A 261 2.26 26.56 -36.21
N ASN A 262 2.17 27.47 -35.24
CA ASN A 262 2.69 28.83 -35.36
C ASN A 262 4.21 28.85 -35.61
N ALA A 263 4.99 28.02 -34.90
CA ALA A 263 6.44 27.93 -35.09
C ALA A 263 6.85 27.30 -36.44
N LEU A 264 5.94 26.56 -37.08
CA LEU A 264 6.05 26.03 -38.44
C LEU A 264 5.43 26.96 -39.51
N LYS A 265 4.82 28.10 -39.10
CA LYS A 265 4.16 29.08 -39.98
C LYS A 265 3.05 28.48 -40.87
N LEU A 266 2.24 27.58 -40.30
CA LEU A 266 1.09 26.97 -40.99
C LEU A 266 -0.13 27.90 -41.01
N ASP A 267 -0.97 27.77 -42.04
CA ASP A 267 -2.18 28.58 -42.21
C ASP A 267 -3.14 28.51 -41.01
N ASP A 268 -3.83 29.62 -40.73
CA ASP A 268 -4.87 29.72 -39.68
C ASP A 268 -5.95 28.62 -39.80
N LYS A 269 -6.30 28.22 -41.03
CA LYS A 269 -7.26 27.11 -41.31
C LYS A 269 -6.78 25.73 -40.85
N MET A 270 -5.48 25.57 -40.62
CA MET A 270 -4.90 24.35 -40.03
C MET A 270 -4.90 24.44 -38.51
N ILE A 271 -4.65 25.63 -37.96
CA ILE A 271 -4.75 25.92 -36.52
C ILE A 271 -6.20 25.79 -36.02
N GLU A 272 -7.17 26.34 -36.77
CA GLU A 272 -8.61 26.24 -36.47
C GLU A 272 -9.07 24.77 -36.35
N LYS A 273 -8.50 23.85 -37.14
CA LYS A 273 -8.81 22.41 -37.04
C LYS A 273 -8.32 21.80 -35.72
N LEU A 274 -7.18 22.24 -35.21
CA LEU A 274 -6.73 21.85 -33.87
C LEU A 274 -7.66 22.45 -32.81
N GLN A 275 -7.92 23.75 -32.87
CA GLN A 275 -8.77 24.46 -31.91
C GLN A 275 -10.22 23.96 -31.87
N THR A 276 -10.76 23.46 -32.97
CA THR A 276 -12.12 22.92 -33.07
C THR A 276 -12.23 21.45 -32.64
N THR A 277 -11.13 20.70 -32.63
CA THR A 277 -11.07 19.30 -32.16
C THR A 277 -11.56 19.21 -30.70
N VAL A 278 -12.38 18.20 -30.38
CA VAL A 278 -13.05 18.11 -29.07
C VAL A 278 -12.20 17.36 -28.05
N SER A 279 -11.71 16.17 -28.41
CA SER A 279 -10.85 15.36 -27.53
C SER A 279 -9.40 15.80 -27.64
N PRO A 280 -8.70 16.11 -26.54
CA PRO A 280 -7.27 16.38 -26.56
C PRO A 280 -6.42 15.18 -27.04
N ILE A 281 -6.93 13.95 -26.94
CA ILE A 281 -6.25 12.73 -27.41
C ILE A 281 -6.18 12.69 -28.94
N ASP A 282 -7.16 13.27 -29.64
CA ASP A 282 -7.19 13.34 -31.10
C ASP A 282 -6.25 14.40 -31.68
N ILE A 283 -5.76 15.36 -30.87
CA ILE A 283 -4.92 16.46 -31.34
C ILE A 283 -3.63 15.97 -32.05
N PRO A 284 -2.83 15.04 -31.49
CA PRO A 284 -1.72 14.41 -32.21
C PRO A 284 -2.12 13.76 -33.54
N VAL A 285 -3.25 13.06 -33.58
CA VAL A 285 -3.75 12.34 -34.77
C VAL A 285 -4.19 13.32 -35.87
N VAL A 286 -4.84 14.42 -35.49
CA VAL A 286 -5.22 15.50 -36.40
C VAL A 286 -3.97 16.22 -36.92
N ALA A 287 -2.98 16.49 -36.06
CA ALA A 287 -1.71 17.11 -36.44
C ALA A 287 -0.93 16.24 -37.43
N GLU A 288 -0.80 14.93 -37.19
CA GLU A 288 -0.16 13.99 -38.11
C GLU A 288 -0.85 13.95 -39.48
N ARG A 289 -2.19 13.92 -39.51
CA ARG A 289 -2.99 14.00 -40.75
C ARG A 289 -2.79 15.32 -41.50
N ILE A 290 -2.41 16.40 -40.82
CA ILE A 290 -2.06 17.68 -41.44
C ILE A 290 -0.62 17.63 -41.97
N PHE A 291 0.36 17.20 -41.17
CA PHE A 291 1.77 17.06 -41.58
C PHE A 291 1.94 16.15 -42.82
N ASN A 292 1.19 15.06 -42.89
CA ASN A 292 1.18 14.17 -44.05
C ASN A 292 0.64 14.83 -45.33
N LYS A 293 -0.14 15.92 -45.21
CA LYS A 293 -0.68 16.71 -46.33
C LYS A 293 0.15 17.97 -46.65
N LEU A 294 1.18 18.29 -45.87
CA LEU A 294 2.08 19.39 -46.16
C LEU A 294 3.01 19.02 -47.33
N ASP A 295 3.01 19.88 -48.34
CA ASP A 295 3.89 19.84 -49.51
C ASP A 295 5.02 20.85 -49.27
N MET A 296 6.03 20.42 -48.53
CA MET A 296 7.21 21.23 -48.17
C MET A 296 8.49 20.41 -48.34
N GLU A 297 9.53 21.08 -48.85
CA GLU A 297 10.89 20.54 -48.92
C GLU A 297 11.48 20.43 -47.50
N ASP A 298 12.21 19.34 -47.22
CA ASP A 298 12.75 18.99 -45.90
C ASP A 298 11.73 19.01 -44.73
N LYS A 299 10.44 18.74 -45.01
CA LYS A 299 9.34 18.87 -44.04
C LYS A 299 9.60 18.18 -42.69
N TRP A 300 10.10 16.95 -42.72
CA TRP A 300 10.34 16.17 -41.50
C TRP A 300 11.46 16.76 -40.66
N THR A 301 12.56 17.21 -41.28
CA THR A 301 13.68 17.89 -40.62
C THR A 301 13.22 19.18 -39.92
N GLN A 302 12.35 19.96 -40.56
CA GLN A 302 11.78 21.18 -39.97
C GLN A 302 10.82 20.85 -38.81
N ILE A 303 9.97 19.82 -38.97
CA ILE A 303 9.05 19.35 -37.92
C ILE A 303 9.84 18.84 -36.70
N GLU A 304 10.84 17.98 -36.88
CA GLU A 304 11.70 17.46 -35.80
C GLU A 304 12.40 18.60 -35.02
N ALA A 305 12.96 19.58 -35.72
CA ALA A 305 13.60 20.74 -35.10
C ALA A 305 12.65 21.58 -34.23
N LYS A 306 11.35 21.62 -34.56
CA LYS A 306 10.32 22.30 -33.75
C LYS A 306 9.70 21.40 -32.67
N LEU A 307 9.57 20.10 -32.91
CA LEU A 307 9.12 19.13 -31.91
C LEU A 307 10.02 19.11 -30.66
N ALA A 308 11.32 19.39 -30.81
CA ALA A 308 12.24 19.58 -29.68
C ALA A 308 11.82 20.72 -28.70
N ARG A 309 10.98 21.68 -29.13
CA ARG A 309 10.40 22.71 -28.25
C ARG A 309 9.06 22.30 -27.60
N MET A 310 8.40 21.26 -28.12
CA MET A 310 7.06 20.85 -27.70
C MET A 310 6.98 20.47 -26.21
N ASP A 311 8.04 19.84 -25.69
CA ASP A 311 8.17 19.54 -24.25
C ASP A 311 8.01 20.80 -23.37
N ARG A 312 8.68 21.90 -23.75
CA ARG A 312 8.64 23.16 -22.99
C ARG A 312 7.26 23.81 -23.03
N TRP A 313 6.58 23.73 -24.18
CA TRP A 313 5.22 24.26 -24.31
C TRP A 313 4.21 23.48 -23.45
N ARG A 314 4.30 22.14 -23.43
CA ARG A 314 3.49 21.30 -22.52
C ARG A 314 3.77 21.60 -21.04
N GLN A 315 5.04 21.68 -20.64
CA GLN A 315 5.42 22.03 -19.25
C GLN A 315 4.85 23.39 -18.82
N SER A 316 4.96 24.40 -19.68
CA SER A 316 4.47 25.75 -19.41
C SER A 316 2.94 25.78 -19.30
N ALA A 317 2.23 25.20 -20.26
CA ALA A 317 0.77 25.10 -20.23
C ALA A 317 0.25 24.28 -19.03
N MET A 318 0.91 23.17 -18.66
CA MET A 318 0.57 22.42 -17.45
C MET A 318 0.74 23.28 -16.19
N LYS A 319 1.86 24.01 -16.05
CA LYS A 319 2.08 24.93 -14.92
C LYS A 319 0.94 25.95 -14.83
N HIS A 320 0.53 26.56 -15.95
CA HIS A 320 -0.59 27.52 -15.97
C HIS A 320 -1.94 26.88 -15.62
N LYS A 321 -2.27 25.72 -16.20
CA LYS A 321 -3.49 24.94 -15.91
C LYS A 321 -3.63 24.65 -14.41
N ILE A 322 -2.55 24.22 -13.74
CA ILE A 322 -2.55 23.95 -12.30
C ILE A 322 -2.58 25.26 -11.50
N LEU A 323 -1.77 26.27 -11.86
CA LEU A 323 -1.67 27.54 -11.13
C LEU A 323 -2.99 28.31 -11.09
N GLN A 324 -3.78 28.29 -12.17
CA GLN A 324 -5.07 28.98 -12.23
C GLN A 324 -6.21 28.23 -11.50
N ASN A 325 -6.02 26.97 -11.14
CA ASN A 325 -7.06 26.14 -10.56
C ASN A 325 -6.65 25.61 -9.18
N ASN A 326 -7.15 26.27 -8.13
CA ASN A 326 -6.90 25.89 -6.73
C ASN A 326 -7.34 24.44 -6.43
N TYR A 327 -8.45 23.97 -6.99
CA TYR A 327 -8.85 22.56 -6.84
C TYR A 327 -7.80 21.60 -7.41
N LEU A 328 -7.21 21.88 -8.58
CA LEU A 328 -6.14 21.04 -9.13
C LEU A 328 -4.86 21.09 -8.29
N GLN A 329 -4.50 22.22 -7.69
CA GLN A 329 -3.39 22.30 -6.74
C GLN A 329 -3.65 21.41 -5.52
N GLN A 330 -4.84 21.51 -4.94
CA GLN A 330 -5.24 20.73 -3.78
C GLN A 330 -5.36 19.23 -4.08
N LEU A 331 -5.89 18.87 -5.25
CA LEU A 331 -5.93 17.50 -5.77
C LEU A 331 -4.51 16.94 -5.97
N LEU A 332 -3.61 17.70 -6.60
CA LEU A 332 -2.20 17.32 -6.76
C LEU A 332 -1.52 17.12 -5.40
N LEU A 333 -1.75 18.01 -4.44
CA LEU A 333 -1.21 17.90 -3.09
C LEU A 333 -1.81 16.71 -2.29
N SER A 334 -3.05 16.32 -2.57
CA SER A 334 -3.72 15.18 -1.93
C SER A 334 -3.10 13.81 -2.29
N THR A 335 -2.25 13.77 -3.33
CA THR A 335 -1.49 12.57 -3.73
C THR A 335 -0.33 12.21 -2.77
N GLY A 336 -0.02 13.06 -1.79
CA GLY A 336 1.10 12.85 -0.87
C GLY A 336 2.44 12.81 -1.60
N ASP A 337 3.30 11.84 -1.26
CA ASP A 337 4.57 11.59 -1.98
C ASP A 337 4.47 10.47 -3.03
N ALA A 338 3.28 10.10 -3.50
CA ALA A 338 3.11 8.99 -4.46
C ALA A 338 3.82 9.23 -5.81
N LEU A 339 4.19 8.15 -6.49
CA LEU A 339 4.53 8.14 -7.91
C LEU A 339 3.25 8.34 -8.74
N LEU A 340 3.15 9.45 -9.46
CA LEU A 340 2.03 9.73 -10.36
C LEU A 340 2.34 9.16 -11.75
N ILE A 341 1.37 8.52 -12.41
CA ILE A 341 1.52 8.01 -13.78
C ILE A 341 0.33 8.43 -14.67
N ASP A 342 0.59 8.98 -15.86
CA ASP A 342 -0.47 9.28 -16.84
C ASP A 342 -0.64 8.11 -17.82
N THR A 343 -1.64 7.25 -17.60
CA THR A 343 -1.92 6.07 -18.45
C THR A 343 -2.77 6.39 -19.69
N SER A 344 -2.93 7.67 -20.05
CA SER A 344 -3.65 8.07 -21.27
C SER A 344 -2.99 7.49 -22.54
N PRO A 345 -3.76 7.15 -23.60
CA PRO A 345 -3.23 6.62 -24.86
C PRO A 345 -2.55 7.69 -25.75
N GLY A 346 -1.89 8.68 -25.13
CA GLY A 346 -1.26 9.82 -25.77
C GLY A 346 0.19 9.58 -26.22
N ASP A 347 0.99 10.66 -26.21
CA ASP A 347 2.40 10.64 -26.57
C ASP A 347 3.20 9.76 -25.58
N PRO A 348 3.83 8.64 -26.01
CA PRO A 348 4.55 7.72 -25.11
C PRO A 348 5.79 8.32 -24.43
N THR A 349 6.21 9.53 -24.79
CA THR A 349 7.25 10.25 -24.03
C THR A 349 6.68 11.05 -22.87
N TRP A 350 5.37 11.29 -22.85
CA TRP A 350 4.62 12.05 -21.84
C TRP A 350 3.72 11.19 -20.97
N THR A 351 3.20 10.07 -21.51
CA THR A 351 2.38 9.09 -20.80
C THR A 351 3.18 7.84 -20.41
N CYS A 352 2.61 7.02 -19.51
CA CYS A 352 3.10 5.69 -19.18
C CYS A 352 2.25 4.65 -19.92
N GLN A 353 2.88 3.71 -20.63
CA GLN A 353 2.14 2.62 -21.30
C GLN A 353 1.91 1.41 -20.38
N ALA A 354 2.60 1.35 -19.24
CA ALA A 354 2.38 0.32 -18.23
C ALA A 354 1.21 0.70 -17.32
N THR A 355 0.42 -0.28 -16.89
CA THR A 355 -0.75 -0.03 -16.03
C THR A 355 -0.36 0.17 -14.56
N GLU A 356 -1.27 0.75 -13.77
CA GLU A 356 -1.09 0.84 -12.31
C GLU A 356 -0.85 -0.56 -11.70
N SER A 357 -1.59 -1.57 -12.17
CA SER A 357 -1.47 -2.95 -11.70
C SER A 357 -0.09 -3.55 -11.98
N GLU A 358 0.50 -3.27 -13.14
CA GLU A 358 1.84 -3.73 -13.51
C GLU A 358 2.93 -3.08 -12.64
N ILE A 359 2.87 -1.77 -12.40
CA ILE A 359 3.85 -1.06 -11.57
C ILE A 359 3.75 -1.49 -10.12
N GLN A 360 2.54 -1.60 -9.57
CA GLN A 360 2.31 -2.17 -8.24
C GLN A 360 2.85 -3.60 -8.13
N HIS A 361 2.70 -4.43 -9.18
CA HIS A 361 3.27 -5.77 -9.20
C HIS A 361 4.80 -5.75 -9.23
N LEU A 362 5.43 -4.86 -10.01
CA LEU A 362 6.89 -4.70 -10.02
C LEU A 362 7.42 -4.25 -8.65
N LEU A 363 6.68 -3.38 -7.95
CA LEU A 363 7.01 -2.93 -6.60
C LEU A 363 6.91 -4.03 -5.54
N THR A 364 6.24 -5.17 -5.79
CA THR A 364 6.33 -6.34 -4.89
C THR A 364 7.75 -6.89 -4.77
N LYS A 365 8.61 -6.64 -5.77
CA LYS A 365 9.97 -7.21 -5.81
C LYS A 365 10.90 -6.39 -4.92
N ASP A 366 11.59 -7.06 -3.99
CA ASP A 366 12.51 -6.45 -3.02
C ASP A 366 13.53 -5.47 -3.63
N TYR A 367 14.06 -5.79 -4.80
CA TYR A 367 15.11 -5.01 -5.43
C TYR A 367 14.60 -3.77 -6.19
N VAL A 368 13.29 -3.65 -6.44
CA VAL A 368 12.68 -2.54 -7.17
C VAL A 368 12.28 -1.44 -6.18
N THR A 369 12.71 -0.20 -6.47
CA THR A 369 12.41 1.00 -5.66
C THR A 369 11.78 2.10 -6.53
N PRO A 370 11.09 3.10 -5.95
CA PRO A 370 10.54 4.23 -6.70
C PRO A 370 11.62 4.97 -7.50
N ALA A 371 12.81 5.15 -6.91
CA ALA A 371 13.95 5.74 -7.60
C ALA A 371 14.40 4.93 -8.84
N GLN A 372 14.28 3.60 -8.84
CA GLN A 372 14.57 2.81 -10.04
C GLN A 372 13.49 2.97 -11.12
N LEU A 373 12.21 3.02 -10.74
CA LEU A 373 11.11 3.26 -11.67
C LEU A 373 11.27 4.60 -12.39
N VAL A 374 11.51 5.68 -11.64
CA VAL A 374 11.76 7.02 -12.20
C VAL A 374 13.00 7.05 -13.09
N ASN A 375 14.06 6.32 -12.71
CA ASN A 375 15.22 6.19 -13.57
C ASN A 375 14.91 5.44 -14.88
N TRP A 376 14.00 4.47 -14.90
CA TRP A 376 13.55 3.83 -16.14
C TRP A 376 12.65 4.75 -16.97
N MET A 377 11.69 5.44 -16.35
CA MET A 377 10.84 6.45 -17.02
C MET A 377 11.66 7.50 -17.77
N LYS A 378 12.71 8.02 -17.13
CA LYS A 378 13.64 9.03 -17.69
C LYS A 378 14.65 8.48 -18.71
N SER A 379 14.95 7.18 -18.70
CA SER A 379 16.12 6.63 -19.40
C SER A 379 15.80 6.03 -20.76
N THR A 380 16.78 6.05 -21.66
CA THR A 380 16.75 5.26 -22.90
C THR A 380 17.16 3.80 -22.68
N LYS A 381 17.70 3.46 -21.51
CA LYS A 381 18.17 2.12 -21.12
C LYS A 381 17.20 1.46 -20.14
N VAL A 382 16.01 1.13 -20.64
CA VAL A 382 14.99 0.35 -19.93
C VAL A 382 15.12 -1.13 -20.30
N PRO A 383 14.88 -2.09 -19.40
CA PRO A 383 14.85 -3.51 -19.76
C PRO A 383 13.84 -3.80 -20.89
N VAL A 384 14.13 -4.79 -21.75
CA VAL A 384 13.30 -5.09 -22.94
C VAL A 384 11.85 -5.42 -22.56
N ASN A 385 11.64 -6.16 -21.48
CA ASN A 385 10.30 -6.55 -21.02
C ASN A 385 9.57 -5.43 -20.25
N LEU A 386 10.17 -4.24 -20.12
CA LEU A 386 9.65 -3.10 -19.35
C LEU A 386 9.57 -1.81 -20.19
N GLN A 387 9.64 -1.90 -21.52
CA GLN A 387 9.66 -0.69 -22.38
C GLN A 387 8.44 0.23 -22.16
N GLY A 388 7.28 -0.31 -21.77
CA GLY A 388 6.09 0.49 -21.46
C GLY A 388 6.23 1.42 -20.23
N LEU A 389 7.23 1.21 -19.37
CA LEU A 389 7.57 2.14 -18.28
C LEU A 389 8.32 3.39 -18.76
N ARG A 390 8.84 3.40 -19.99
CA ARG A 390 9.58 4.54 -20.53
C ARG A 390 8.58 5.65 -20.87
N GLY A 391 8.85 6.88 -20.42
CA GLY A 391 7.96 8.03 -20.66
C GLY A 391 7.57 8.75 -19.39
N ASP A 392 6.27 9.03 -19.27
CA ASP A 392 5.62 9.65 -18.09
C ASP A 392 6.18 11.02 -17.64
N LYS A 393 6.57 11.87 -18.59
CA LYS A 393 6.87 13.28 -18.27
C LYS A 393 5.68 13.99 -17.62
N THR A 394 4.42 13.57 -17.89
CA THR A 394 3.25 14.15 -17.21
C THR A 394 3.35 13.93 -15.70
N GLY A 395 3.46 12.67 -15.26
CA GLY A 395 3.59 12.36 -13.83
C GLY A 395 4.78 13.06 -13.18
N LEU A 396 5.95 13.01 -13.82
CA LEU A 396 7.20 13.58 -13.30
C LEU A 396 7.13 15.11 -13.10
N VAL A 397 6.59 15.85 -14.08
CA VAL A 397 6.43 17.32 -13.96
C VAL A 397 5.38 17.68 -12.91
N LEU A 398 4.30 16.90 -12.78
CA LEU A 398 3.32 17.07 -11.70
C LEU A 398 3.95 16.85 -10.32
N MET A 399 4.84 15.87 -10.16
CA MET A 399 5.57 15.62 -8.91
C MET A 399 6.53 16.76 -8.53
N GLU A 400 7.17 17.39 -9.51
CA GLU A 400 7.98 18.60 -9.31
C GLU A 400 7.13 19.81 -8.88
N LEU A 401 5.99 20.03 -9.53
CA LEU A 401 5.02 21.07 -9.16
C LEU A 401 4.46 20.83 -7.75
N ARG A 402 4.10 19.58 -7.43
CA ARG A 402 3.64 19.16 -6.10
C ARG A 402 4.63 19.53 -5.00
N GLN A 403 5.92 19.28 -5.22
CA GLN A 403 6.95 19.64 -4.24
C GLN A 403 7.07 21.16 -4.05
N LYS A 404 6.94 21.97 -5.12
CA LYS A 404 6.92 23.44 -5.03
C LYS A 404 5.71 23.94 -4.24
N TYR A 405 4.50 23.42 -4.51
CA TYR A 405 3.29 23.80 -3.76
C TYR A 405 3.31 23.29 -2.31
N ALA A 406 3.89 22.12 -2.03
CA ALA A 406 3.97 21.56 -0.68
C ALA A 406 4.85 22.38 0.27
N GLN A 407 5.76 23.20 -0.26
CA GLN A 407 6.53 24.19 0.52
C GLN A 407 5.73 25.45 0.87
N GLN A 408 4.65 25.74 0.13
CA GLN A 408 3.83 26.94 0.27
C GLN A 408 2.59 26.72 1.15
N THR A 409 2.13 25.46 1.29
CA THR A 409 0.96 25.14 2.11
C THR A 409 1.02 23.73 2.71
N GLU A 410 0.59 23.60 3.95
CA GLU A 410 0.38 22.31 4.64
C GLU A 410 -1.07 21.79 4.49
N SER A 411 -2.00 22.64 4.06
CA SER A 411 -3.41 22.27 3.89
C SER A 411 -3.61 21.31 2.72
N ARG A 412 -4.50 20.32 2.90
CA ARG A 412 -4.85 19.30 1.90
C ARG A 412 -6.37 19.10 1.91
N ILE A 413 -7.01 19.07 0.75
CA ILE A 413 -8.41 18.64 0.66
C ILE A 413 -8.51 17.11 0.88
N PRO A 414 -9.60 16.62 1.49
CA PRO A 414 -9.95 15.20 1.42
C PRO A 414 -10.49 14.88 0.01
N LEU A 415 -10.22 13.67 -0.50
CA LEU A 415 -10.69 13.20 -1.80
C LEU A 415 -12.21 12.94 -1.84
N ILE A 416 -12.81 12.72 -0.68
CA ILE A 416 -14.23 12.49 -0.48
C ILE A 416 -14.72 13.32 0.70
N SER A 417 -15.97 13.78 0.63
CA SER A 417 -16.61 14.53 1.72
C SER A 417 -16.43 13.79 3.06
N PRO A 418 -15.76 14.40 4.05
CA PRO A 418 -15.36 13.72 5.27
C PRO A 418 -16.59 13.20 6.00
N LEU A 419 -16.49 12.00 6.54
CA LEU A 419 -17.52 11.44 7.40
C LEU A 419 -17.76 12.36 8.59
N VAL A 420 -19.02 12.49 9.01
CA VAL A 420 -19.36 13.12 10.28
C VAL A 420 -18.94 12.15 11.40
N ASN A 421 -17.64 12.20 11.72
CA ASN A 421 -16.89 11.13 12.35
C ASN A 421 -17.13 10.87 13.87
N PRO A 422 -17.75 11.75 14.71
CA PRO A 422 -17.71 11.53 16.16
C PRO A 422 -18.57 10.35 16.66
N THR A 423 -19.44 9.75 15.84
CA THR A 423 -20.33 8.67 16.31
C THR A 423 -19.81 7.25 16.11
N PHE A 424 -18.98 6.95 15.11
CA PHE A 424 -18.54 5.56 14.88
C PHE A 424 -17.31 5.16 15.70
N ALA A 425 -16.35 6.07 15.90
CA ALA A 425 -15.13 5.78 16.67
C ALA A 425 -15.38 5.39 18.14
N SER A 426 -16.49 5.85 18.74
CA SER A 426 -16.90 5.43 20.08
C SER A 426 -17.57 4.05 20.09
N MET A 427 -18.40 3.75 19.09
CA MET A 427 -19.23 2.54 19.00
C MET A 427 -18.49 1.28 18.51
N VAL A 428 -17.51 1.42 17.61
CA VAL A 428 -16.82 0.26 17.00
C VAL A 428 -16.11 -0.62 18.04
N THR A 429 -16.43 -1.91 18.03
CA THR A 429 -15.77 -2.95 18.82
C THR A 429 -14.40 -3.31 18.26
N GLN A 430 -13.61 -4.09 19.00
CA GLN A 430 -12.31 -4.60 18.53
C GLN A 430 -12.41 -5.60 17.36
N HIS A 431 -13.61 -6.07 16.99
CA HIS A 431 -13.79 -7.07 15.95
C HIS A 431 -13.84 -6.45 14.55
N VAL A 432 -13.13 -7.07 13.60
CA VAL A 432 -13.05 -6.65 12.20
C VAL A 432 -13.54 -7.77 11.31
N ILE A 433 -14.61 -7.49 10.56
CA ILE A 433 -15.20 -8.37 9.55
C ILE A 433 -14.80 -7.85 8.18
N CYS A 434 -14.05 -8.66 7.44
CA CYS A 434 -13.63 -8.36 6.08
C CYS A 434 -14.63 -8.96 5.09
N PHE A 435 -14.82 -8.30 3.95
CA PHE A 435 -15.64 -8.80 2.85
C PHE A 435 -15.06 -8.34 1.50
N THR A 436 -15.38 -9.06 0.42
CA THR A 436 -14.84 -8.81 -0.93
C THR A 436 -15.94 -8.36 -1.90
N ALA A 437 -15.64 -8.20 -3.20
CA ALA A 437 -16.60 -7.66 -4.16
C ALA A 437 -17.72 -8.66 -4.54
N GLU A 438 -17.53 -9.95 -4.26
CA GLU A 438 -18.54 -11.02 -4.36
C GLU A 438 -19.51 -11.05 -3.16
N SER A 439 -19.21 -10.34 -2.07
CA SER A 439 -20.06 -10.32 -0.88
C SER A 439 -21.48 -9.82 -1.16
N VAL A 440 -22.46 -10.38 -0.46
CA VAL A 440 -23.87 -9.92 -0.50
C VAL A 440 -24.07 -8.47 -0.05
N TRP A 441 -23.07 -7.86 0.58
CA TRP A 441 -23.06 -6.45 0.99
C TRP A 441 -22.42 -5.51 -0.05
N HIS A 442 -21.81 -6.05 -1.11
CA HIS A 442 -21.19 -5.26 -2.17
C HIS A 442 -22.25 -4.85 -3.22
N PRO A 443 -22.23 -3.61 -3.76
CA PRO A 443 -23.21 -3.18 -4.77
C PRO A 443 -23.12 -3.96 -6.10
N LEU A 444 -22.04 -4.72 -6.32
CA LEU A 444 -21.91 -5.65 -7.45
C LEU A 444 -22.68 -6.97 -7.25
N TYR A 445 -23.16 -7.28 -6.05
CA TYR A 445 -23.95 -8.49 -5.83
C TYR A 445 -25.20 -8.51 -6.74
N PRO A 446 -25.43 -9.58 -7.53
CA PRO A 446 -26.47 -9.63 -8.57
C PRO A 446 -27.86 -9.93 -7.98
N ALA A 447 -28.33 -9.06 -7.09
CA ALA A 447 -29.67 -9.12 -6.52
C ALA A 447 -30.56 -8.05 -7.13
N GLU A 448 -31.68 -8.48 -7.71
CA GLU A 448 -32.64 -7.56 -8.32
C GLU A 448 -33.23 -6.59 -7.30
N ILE A 449 -33.30 -5.31 -7.66
CA ILE A 449 -33.92 -4.26 -6.84
C ILE A 449 -34.91 -3.43 -7.64
N ARG A 450 -35.90 -2.85 -6.96
CA ARG A 450 -36.90 -1.98 -7.55
C ARG A 450 -36.82 -0.56 -6.95
N PRO A 451 -36.46 0.48 -7.73
CA PRO A 451 -36.35 1.85 -7.23
C PRO A 451 -37.62 2.45 -6.64
N THR A 452 -38.78 2.20 -7.26
CA THR A 452 -40.11 2.59 -6.77
C THR A 452 -41.09 1.44 -6.98
N PRO A 453 -42.19 1.34 -6.22
CA PRO A 453 -43.12 0.20 -6.34
C PRO A 453 -43.59 -0.10 -7.78
N ASP A 454 -43.75 0.95 -8.60
CA ASP A 454 -44.24 0.89 -9.98
C ASP A 454 -43.12 0.81 -11.05
N SER A 455 -41.85 0.93 -10.67
CA SER A 455 -40.74 0.86 -11.63
C SER A 455 -40.40 -0.59 -12.04
N GLN A 456 -39.72 -0.75 -13.17
CA GLN A 456 -39.14 -2.03 -13.56
C GLN A 456 -38.09 -2.52 -12.56
N LEU A 457 -37.90 -3.84 -12.49
CA LEU A 457 -36.80 -4.46 -11.76
C LEU A 457 -35.48 -4.14 -12.46
N ILE A 458 -34.45 -3.87 -11.65
CA ILE A 458 -33.09 -3.58 -12.09
C ILE A 458 -32.20 -4.74 -11.64
N PRO A 459 -31.26 -5.25 -12.48
CA PRO A 459 -30.53 -6.49 -12.19
C PRO A 459 -29.64 -6.47 -10.94
N SER A 460 -29.13 -5.30 -10.53
CA SER A 460 -28.32 -5.18 -9.31
C SER A 460 -28.32 -3.75 -8.75
N PRO A 461 -27.85 -3.55 -7.50
CA PRO A 461 -27.62 -2.22 -6.94
C PRO A 461 -26.70 -1.34 -7.81
N MET A 462 -25.68 -1.94 -8.44
CA MET A 462 -24.76 -1.19 -9.31
C MET A 462 -25.45 -0.58 -10.54
N HIS A 463 -26.41 -1.26 -11.15
CA HIS A 463 -27.18 -0.72 -12.26
C HIS A 463 -28.04 0.49 -11.84
N PHE A 464 -28.50 0.55 -10.58
CA PHE A 464 -29.13 1.75 -10.03
C PHE A 464 -28.12 2.89 -9.83
N VAL A 465 -26.92 2.60 -9.32
CA VAL A 465 -25.82 3.59 -9.24
C VAL A 465 -25.50 4.15 -10.64
N ALA A 466 -25.44 3.30 -11.66
CA ALA A 466 -25.24 3.72 -13.05
C ALA A 466 -26.39 4.60 -13.57
N GLN A 467 -27.65 4.29 -13.27
CA GLN A 467 -28.79 5.17 -13.61
C GLN A 467 -28.68 6.55 -12.93
N GLN A 468 -28.24 6.63 -11.68
CA GLN A 468 -28.00 7.92 -11.01
C GLN A 468 -26.82 8.67 -11.64
N ALA A 469 -25.74 7.97 -11.99
CA ALA A 469 -24.58 8.54 -12.68
C ALA A 469 -24.96 9.15 -14.04
N ILE A 470 -25.69 8.38 -14.86
CA ILE A 470 -26.19 8.78 -16.18
C ILE A 470 -27.02 10.06 -16.08
N LYS A 471 -27.94 10.11 -15.11
CA LYS A 471 -28.80 11.27 -14.84
C LYS A 471 -28.00 12.49 -14.34
N TYR A 472 -27.05 12.28 -13.43
CA TYR A 472 -26.32 13.36 -12.77
C TYR A 472 -25.26 14.00 -13.70
N LEU A 473 -24.48 13.18 -14.39
CA LEU A 473 -23.41 13.63 -15.29
C LEU A 473 -23.96 14.11 -16.65
N GLY A 474 -25.20 13.77 -16.99
CA GLY A 474 -25.82 14.12 -18.28
C GLY A 474 -25.26 13.28 -19.42
N ILE A 475 -25.12 11.97 -19.19
CA ILE A 475 -24.67 11.00 -20.19
C ILE A 475 -25.73 10.93 -21.31
N ASN A 476 -25.28 10.83 -22.56
CA ASN A 476 -26.19 10.85 -23.72
C ASN A 476 -26.96 9.52 -23.85
N GLN A 477 -27.93 9.45 -24.77
CA GLN A 477 -28.79 8.27 -24.91
C GLN A 477 -28.02 7.03 -25.43
N GLU A 478 -27.05 7.22 -26.33
CA GLU A 478 -26.20 6.16 -26.89
C GLU A 478 -25.32 5.50 -25.82
N ASP A 479 -24.57 6.31 -25.07
CA ASP A 479 -23.75 5.89 -23.94
C ASP A 479 -24.59 5.23 -22.84
N ARG A 480 -25.79 5.74 -22.59
CA ARG A 480 -26.75 5.16 -21.64
C ARG A 480 -27.18 3.77 -22.07
N GLU A 481 -27.48 3.58 -23.36
CA GLU A 481 -27.84 2.27 -23.90
C GLU A 481 -26.65 1.30 -23.78
N TYR A 482 -25.44 1.73 -24.12
CA TYR A 482 -24.21 0.94 -23.93
C TYR A 482 -23.98 0.52 -22.47
N ILE A 483 -24.08 1.44 -21.49
CA ILE A 483 -23.88 1.11 -20.06
C ILE A 483 -24.94 0.13 -19.54
N MET A 484 -26.20 0.30 -19.96
CA MET A 484 -27.36 -0.42 -19.40
C MET A 484 -27.77 -1.67 -20.20
N GLU A 485 -27.09 -2.00 -21.31
CA GLU A 485 -27.35 -3.19 -22.13
C GLU A 485 -27.00 -4.50 -21.40
N THR A 486 -25.90 -4.48 -20.65
CA THR A 486 -25.44 -5.68 -19.93
C THR A 486 -26.29 -5.96 -18.68
N LYS A 487 -26.41 -7.24 -18.32
CA LYS A 487 -26.93 -7.68 -17.02
C LYS A 487 -25.81 -7.85 -15.98
N SER A 488 -24.54 -7.85 -16.39
CA SER A 488 -23.40 -8.05 -15.50
C SER A 488 -23.14 -6.77 -14.73
N SER A 489 -23.21 -6.85 -13.40
CA SER A 489 -22.94 -5.73 -12.50
C SER A 489 -21.50 -5.21 -12.62
N VAL A 490 -20.53 -6.11 -12.81
CA VAL A 490 -19.10 -5.79 -12.98
C VAL A 490 -18.89 -5.04 -14.28
N GLU A 491 -19.46 -5.56 -15.38
CA GLU A 491 -19.34 -4.94 -16.70
C GLU A 491 -20.07 -3.60 -16.76
N CYS A 492 -21.25 -3.47 -16.14
CA CYS A 492 -21.97 -2.20 -16.03
C CYS A 492 -21.12 -1.14 -15.30
N TRP A 493 -20.37 -1.53 -14.27
CA TRP A 493 -19.46 -0.63 -13.55
C TRP A 493 -18.27 -0.19 -14.40
N GLN A 494 -17.66 -1.14 -15.12
CA GLN A 494 -16.55 -0.89 -16.05
C GLN A 494 -16.97 0.04 -17.19
N ARG A 495 -18.06 -0.28 -17.91
CA ARG A 495 -18.62 0.55 -18.99
C ARG A 495 -18.98 1.96 -18.51
N LEU A 496 -19.44 2.12 -17.26
CA LEU A 496 -19.68 3.44 -16.67
C LEU A 496 -18.38 4.24 -16.49
N HIS A 497 -17.31 3.61 -15.98
CA HIS A 497 -16.03 4.29 -15.77
C HIS A 497 -15.40 4.68 -17.12
N GLU A 498 -15.41 3.78 -18.09
CA GLU A 498 -15.01 4.02 -19.49
C GLU A 498 -15.70 5.26 -20.09
N VAL A 499 -17.03 5.36 -19.98
CA VAL A 499 -17.82 6.49 -20.52
C VAL A 499 -17.61 7.82 -19.76
N ILE A 500 -17.27 7.75 -18.47
CA ILE A 500 -16.90 8.94 -17.66
C ILE A 500 -15.51 9.43 -18.05
N GLU A 501 -14.57 8.50 -18.23
CA GLU A 501 -13.25 8.76 -18.78
C GLU A 501 -13.39 9.35 -20.19
N GLU A 502 -13.65 8.56 -21.24
CA GLU A 502 -13.47 8.98 -22.64
C GLU A 502 -13.94 10.40 -22.99
N LYS A 503 -15.14 10.80 -22.56
CA LYS A 503 -15.83 11.98 -23.10
C LYS A 503 -15.68 13.26 -22.27
N GLY A 504 -15.47 13.15 -20.95
CA GLY A 504 -15.41 14.29 -20.03
C GLY A 504 -16.76 15.02 -19.88
N ARG A 505 -17.22 15.20 -18.63
CA ARG A 505 -18.54 15.78 -18.27
C ARG A 505 -18.43 17.10 -17.51
N GLY A 506 -17.21 17.64 -17.41
CA GLY A 506 -16.88 18.93 -16.81
C GLY A 506 -16.43 18.80 -15.35
N LEU A 507 -15.37 19.52 -15.00
CA LEU A 507 -14.63 19.39 -13.74
C LEU A 507 -15.52 19.39 -12.49
N GLU A 508 -16.42 20.36 -12.36
CA GLU A 508 -17.29 20.53 -11.19
C GLU A 508 -18.24 19.33 -11.00
N ARG A 509 -18.81 18.80 -12.09
CA ARG A 509 -19.73 17.64 -12.04
C ARG A 509 -18.98 16.35 -11.72
N GLU A 510 -17.84 16.12 -12.36
CA GLU A 510 -17.01 14.94 -12.08
C GLU A 510 -16.46 14.96 -10.66
N GLN A 511 -15.94 16.11 -10.21
CA GLN A 511 -15.50 16.32 -8.84
C GLN A 511 -16.61 15.98 -7.84
N GLN A 512 -17.80 16.59 -8.00
CA GLN A 512 -18.90 16.38 -7.07
C GLN A 512 -19.47 14.95 -7.14
N TRP A 513 -19.38 14.30 -8.31
CA TRP A 513 -19.66 12.87 -8.46
C TRP A 513 -18.72 12.01 -7.60
N TRP A 514 -17.40 12.16 -7.75
CA TRP A 514 -16.43 11.37 -6.99
C TRP A 514 -16.45 11.68 -5.48
N MET A 515 -16.57 12.96 -5.11
CA MET A 515 -16.48 13.40 -3.71
C MET A 515 -17.71 13.03 -2.87
N GLU A 516 -18.92 13.00 -3.45
CA GLU A 516 -20.16 12.87 -2.68
C GLU A 516 -21.25 12.04 -3.38
N VAL A 517 -21.60 12.37 -4.63
CA VAL A 517 -22.83 11.82 -5.25
C VAL A 517 -22.69 10.32 -5.53
N ARG A 518 -21.51 9.81 -5.91
CA ARG A 518 -21.21 8.37 -6.03
C ARG A 518 -21.48 7.64 -4.72
N GLN A 519 -21.03 8.20 -3.60
CA GLN A 519 -21.16 7.58 -2.27
C GLN A 519 -22.62 7.58 -1.79
N LYS A 520 -23.35 8.67 -2.07
CA LYS A 520 -24.79 8.72 -1.82
C LYS A 520 -25.55 7.71 -2.68
N ALA A 521 -25.26 7.63 -3.99
CA ALA A 521 -25.91 6.68 -4.89
C ALA A 521 -25.65 5.22 -4.47
N ILE A 522 -24.43 4.89 -4.03
CA ILE A 522 -24.11 3.56 -3.47
C ILE A 522 -24.90 3.30 -2.19
N LYS A 523 -24.98 4.27 -1.26
CA LYS A 523 -25.77 4.13 -0.03
C LYS A 523 -27.26 3.92 -0.33
N ASP A 524 -27.84 4.74 -1.21
CA ASP A 524 -29.25 4.64 -1.62
C ASP A 524 -29.53 3.28 -2.29
N ALA A 525 -28.61 2.78 -3.13
CA ALA A 525 -28.71 1.46 -3.78
C ALA A 525 -28.69 0.30 -2.77
N LEU A 526 -27.77 0.35 -1.79
CA LEU A 526 -27.66 -0.65 -0.74
C LEU A 526 -28.82 -0.57 0.26
N GLN A 527 -29.38 0.62 0.53
CA GLN A 527 -30.59 0.75 1.32
C GLN A 527 -31.77 0.04 0.64
N LEU A 528 -31.97 0.26 -0.66
CA LEU A 528 -33.02 -0.41 -1.44
C LEU A 528 -32.84 -1.94 -1.44
N LEU A 529 -31.60 -2.43 -1.58
CA LEU A 529 -31.27 -3.85 -1.47
C LEU A 529 -31.71 -4.42 -0.11
N LEU A 530 -31.29 -3.78 0.99
CA LEU A 530 -31.54 -4.26 2.35
C LEU A 530 -33.03 -4.14 2.75
N GLU A 531 -33.75 -3.13 2.27
CA GLU A 531 -35.20 -2.99 2.49
C GLU A 531 -36.01 -4.05 1.74
N GLN A 532 -35.54 -4.51 0.57
CA GLN A 532 -36.25 -5.49 -0.26
C GLN A 532 -35.84 -6.95 0.04
N HIS A 533 -34.61 -7.18 0.53
CA HIS A 533 -34.07 -8.51 0.79
C HIS A 533 -33.78 -8.70 2.29
N SER A 534 -34.84 -9.01 3.05
CA SER A 534 -34.78 -9.19 4.51
C SER A 534 -33.68 -10.13 5.05
N PRO A 535 -33.33 -11.26 4.37
CA PRO A 535 -32.20 -12.09 4.80
C PRO A 535 -30.83 -11.39 4.72
N LEU A 536 -30.63 -10.51 3.72
CA LEU A 536 -29.37 -9.76 3.55
C LEU A 536 -29.26 -8.67 4.62
N LEU A 537 -30.38 -8.02 4.94
CA LEU A 537 -30.46 -7.10 6.08
C LEU A 537 -30.16 -7.80 7.40
N ARG A 538 -30.69 -9.02 7.61
CA ARG A 538 -30.33 -9.80 8.79
C ARG A 538 -28.83 -10.07 8.87
N ALA A 539 -28.22 -10.55 7.78
CA ALA A 539 -26.78 -10.81 7.74
C ALA A 539 -25.96 -9.55 8.10
N LEU A 540 -26.37 -8.36 7.64
CA LEU A 540 -25.74 -7.10 8.04
C LEU A 540 -25.96 -6.76 9.52
N LEU A 541 -27.17 -6.94 10.06
CA LEU A 541 -27.46 -6.66 11.47
C LEU A 541 -26.74 -7.62 12.44
N ASP A 542 -26.58 -8.89 12.06
CA ASP A 542 -25.86 -9.91 12.84
C ASP A 542 -24.36 -9.60 12.99
N THR A 543 -23.81 -8.64 12.23
CA THR A 543 -22.44 -8.12 12.44
C THR A 543 -22.27 -7.25 13.70
N GLY A 544 -23.37 -6.88 14.37
CA GLY A 544 -23.34 -6.12 15.62
C GLY A 544 -22.61 -4.77 15.49
N ASP A 545 -21.70 -4.49 16.43
CA ASP A 545 -20.83 -3.29 16.40
C ASP A 545 -19.42 -3.59 15.86
N ALA A 546 -19.25 -4.61 15.01
CA ALA A 546 -17.98 -4.87 14.33
C ALA A 546 -17.65 -3.78 13.29
N MET A 547 -16.36 -3.55 13.05
CA MET A 547 -15.90 -2.77 11.90
C MET A 547 -16.02 -3.62 10.64
N LEU A 548 -16.68 -3.08 9.61
CA LEU A 548 -16.80 -3.71 8.30
C LEU A 548 -15.71 -3.17 7.38
N VAL A 549 -14.99 -4.06 6.69
CA VAL A 549 -13.86 -3.68 5.82
C VAL A 549 -13.97 -4.33 4.44
N TYR A 550 -14.02 -3.51 3.39
CA TYR A 550 -13.98 -3.96 2.00
C TYR A 550 -12.52 -4.25 1.59
N CYS A 551 -12.19 -5.54 1.55
CA CYS A 551 -10.92 -6.06 1.07
C CYS A 551 -10.93 -6.20 -0.45
N SER A 552 -10.25 -5.26 -1.11
CA SER A 552 -9.89 -5.31 -2.51
C SER A 552 -8.58 -4.55 -2.73
N ARG A 553 -7.96 -4.80 -3.88
CA ARG A 553 -6.75 -4.15 -4.36
C ARG A 553 -6.88 -2.62 -4.33
N PHE A 554 -5.75 -1.96 -4.12
CA PHE A 554 -5.69 -0.51 -4.26
C PHE A 554 -5.70 -0.14 -5.74
N SER A 555 -6.58 0.77 -6.14
CA SER A 555 -6.62 1.38 -7.47
C SER A 555 -6.96 2.85 -7.33
N SER A 556 -6.46 3.70 -8.22
CA SER A 556 -6.66 5.16 -8.09
C SER A 556 -8.12 5.58 -8.21
N ALA A 557 -8.93 4.90 -9.02
CA ALA A 557 -10.36 5.12 -9.17
C ALA A 557 -11.22 4.67 -7.95
N GLU A 558 -10.72 3.71 -7.15
CA GLU A 558 -11.44 3.17 -5.98
C GLU A 558 -10.69 3.33 -4.64
N ALA A 559 -9.63 4.15 -4.59
CA ALA A 559 -8.74 4.36 -3.44
C ALA A 559 -9.48 4.72 -2.12
N GLU A 560 -10.67 5.30 -2.21
CA GLU A 560 -11.50 5.65 -1.06
C GLU A 560 -12.60 4.60 -0.75
N LEU A 561 -12.96 3.72 -1.69
CA LEU A 561 -13.99 2.70 -1.47
C LEU A 561 -13.45 1.47 -0.71
N SER A 562 -12.31 0.94 -1.14
CA SER A 562 -11.67 -0.25 -0.55
C SER A 562 -10.64 0.09 0.52
N ILE A 563 -10.10 -0.93 1.19
CA ILE A 563 -8.95 -0.80 2.11
C ILE A 563 -7.58 -0.88 1.39
N GLY A 564 -7.54 -1.31 0.13
CA GLY A 564 -6.32 -1.50 -0.66
C GLY A 564 -5.55 -2.82 -0.41
N MET A 565 -6.04 -3.68 0.50
CA MET A 565 -5.36 -4.89 0.96
C MET A 565 -6.27 -6.12 0.89
N ARG A 566 -5.65 -7.29 0.67
CA ARG A 566 -6.25 -8.61 0.92
C ARG A 566 -6.57 -8.78 2.40
N GLU A 567 -7.55 -9.62 2.73
CA GLU A 567 -7.92 -9.90 4.13
C GLU A 567 -6.72 -10.42 4.94
N SER A 568 -5.98 -11.38 4.39
CA SER A 568 -4.79 -11.94 5.05
C SER A 568 -3.75 -10.89 5.37
N ASP A 569 -3.51 -9.97 4.43
CA ASP A 569 -2.47 -8.95 4.55
C ASP A 569 -2.87 -7.89 5.56
N LEU A 570 -4.14 -7.47 5.54
CA LEU A 570 -4.71 -6.52 6.50
C LEU A 570 -4.60 -7.04 7.93
N ARG A 571 -5.04 -8.29 8.18
CA ARG A 571 -5.00 -8.89 9.54
C ARG A 571 -3.56 -9.01 10.06
N ASN A 572 -2.63 -9.47 9.21
CA ASN A 572 -1.22 -9.56 9.56
C ASN A 572 -0.57 -8.19 9.79
N TRP A 573 -0.92 -7.18 8.98
CA TRP A 573 -0.43 -5.81 9.16
C TRP A 573 -0.94 -5.15 10.44
N MET A 574 -2.25 -5.26 10.72
CA MET A 574 -2.84 -4.74 11.97
C MET A 574 -2.18 -5.37 13.20
N HIS A 575 -1.95 -6.68 13.18
CA HIS A 575 -1.24 -7.38 14.26
C HIS A 575 0.23 -6.94 14.37
N THR A 576 0.93 -6.73 13.24
CA THR A 576 2.36 -6.36 13.23
C THR A 576 2.60 -4.92 13.71
N VAL A 577 1.67 -4.00 13.45
CA VAL A 577 1.76 -2.58 13.80
C VAL A 577 0.96 -2.25 15.08
N ASP A 578 0.34 -3.25 15.71
CA ASP A 578 -0.50 -3.12 16.92
C ASP A 578 -1.64 -2.08 16.74
N ILE A 579 -2.38 -2.19 15.63
CA ILE A 579 -3.46 -1.27 15.25
C ILE A 579 -4.81 -1.83 15.69
N SER A 580 -5.52 -1.09 16.53
CA SER A 580 -6.92 -1.38 16.87
C SER A 580 -7.90 -0.99 15.74
N SER A 581 -9.08 -1.61 15.69
CA SER A 581 -10.16 -1.23 14.75
C SER A 581 -10.52 0.27 14.79
N LYS A 582 -10.49 0.89 15.98
CA LYS A 582 -10.72 2.33 16.14
C LYS A 582 -9.65 3.18 15.47
N GLN A 583 -8.37 2.78 15.61
CA GLN A 583 -7.26 3.44 14.94
C GLN A 583 -7.28 3.19 13.42
N LEU A 584 -7.71 2.00 12.97
CA LEU A 584 -7.91 1.72 11.54
C LEU A 584 -8.98 2.64 10.96
N LEU A 585 -10.14 2.78 11.62
CA LEU A 585 -11.20 3.69 11.21
C LEU A 585 -10.70 5.15 11.16
N GLU A 586 -9.93 5.57 12.16
CA GLU A 586 -9.33 6.91 12.16
C GLU A 586 -8.41 7.14 10.95
N LEU A 587 -7.53 6.17 10.63
CA LEU A 587 -6.65 6.22 9.46
C LEU A 587 -7.46 6.28 8.15
N CYS A 588 -8.50 5.45 8.00
CA CYS A 588 -9.40 5.49 6.85
C CYS A 588 -10.09 6.87 6.70
N CYS A 589 -10.39 7.56 7.80
CA CYS A 589 -10.99 8.90 7.76
C CYS A 589 -10.01 10.06 7.49
N ARG A 590 -8.68 9.85 7.53
CA ARG A 590 -7.68 10.88 7.19
C ARG A 590 -7.61 11.09 5.67
N PRO A 591 -7.27 12.29 5.17
CA PRO A 591 -6.95 12.49 3.75
C PRO A 591 -5.84 11.54 3.29
N MET A 592 -5.93 11.03 2.05
CA MET A 592 -5.04 10.00 1.52
C MET A 592 -3.54 10.33 1.66
N ALA A 593 -3.13 11.58 1.44
CA ALA A 593 -1.76 12.06 1.65
C ALA A 593 -1.18 11.80 3.06
N PHE A 594 -2.04 11.58 4.07
CA PHE A 594 -1.68 11.34 5.47
C PHE A 594 -1.98 9.90 5.94
N ARG A 595 -2.39 9.02 5.03
CA ARG A 595 -2.51 7.57 5.28
C ARG A 595 -1.18 6.87 4.98
N PRO A 596 -0.92 5.68 5.57
CA PRO A 596 0.11 4.78 5.07
C PRO A 596 -0.07 4.53 3.57
N PRO A 597 1.00 4.45 2.77
CA PRO A 597 0.91 4.15 1.34
C PRO A 597 0.12 2.86 1.10
N TYR A 598 -0.80 2.88 0.11
CA TYR A 598 -1.75 1.80 -0.22
C TYR A 598 -2.85 1.50 0.82
N LEU A 599 -2.98 2.27 1.91
CA LEU A 599 -4.16 2.17 2.79
C LEU A 599 -5.31 3.02 2.24
N GLY A 600 -6.38 2.35 1.82
CA GLY A 600 -7.59 2.99 1.28
C GLY A 600 -8.55 3.54 2.33
N GLY A 601 -9.58 4.25 1.85
CA GLY A 601 -10.58 4.93 2.68
C GLY A 601 -11.68 4.03 3.27
N ASN A 602 -11.83 2.79 2.79
CA ASN A 602 -12.86 1.84 3.23
C ASN A 602 -14.29 2.44 3.31
N ARG A 603 -14.63 3.37 2.42
CA ARG A 603 -15.91 4.10 2.49
C ARG A 603 -17.12 3.18 2.35
N LEU A 604 -16.99 2.07 1.60
CA LEU A 604 -18.07 1.09 1.47
C LEU A 604 -18.41 0.40 2.79
N GLY A 605 -17.39 -0.06 3.54
CA GLY A 605 -17.59 -0.64 4.87
C GLY A 605 -18.26 0.34 5.84
N ILE A 606 -17.92 1.63 5.74
CA ILE A 606 -18.51 2.67 6.59
C ILE A 606 -19.96 3.00 6.18
N ILE A 607 -20.28 3.01 4.88
CA ILE A 607 -21.67 3.13 4.39
C ILE A 607 -22.54 1.99 4.94
N LEU A 608 -22.03 0.75 4.95
CA LEU A 608 -22.75 -0.39 5.53
C LEU A 608 -22.94 -0.25 7.04
N MET A 609 -21.95 0.29 7.77
CA MET A 609 -22.08 0.60 9.19
C MET A 609 -23.10 1.72 9.48
N GLU A 610 -23.20 2.73 8.61
CA GLU A 610 -24.26 3.76 8.65
C GLU A 610 -25.64 3.12 8.46
N LEU A 611 -25.83 2.35 7.39
CA LEU A 611 -27.10 1.68 7.08
C LEU A 611 -27.52 0.72 8.20
N ARG A 612 -26.60 -0.11 8.69
CA ARG A 612 -26.80 -1.00 9.85
C ARG A 612 -27.38 -0.24 11.04
N ARG A 613 -26.78 0.91 11.38
CA ARG A 613 -27.24 1.77 12.48
C ARG A 613 -28.60 2.42 12.19
N GLU A 614 -28.85 2.87 10.97
CA GLU A 614 -30.13 3.45 10.56
C GLU A 614 -31.28 2.43 10.67
N PHE A 615 -31.07 1.16 10.32
CA PHE A 615 -32.07 0.11 10.50
C PHE A 615 -32.34 -0.21 11.98
N VAL A 616 -31.30 -0.28 12.82
CA VAL A 616 -31.47 -0.44 14.28
C VAL A 616 -32.25 0.74 14.88
N LEU A 617 -31.98 1.97 14.44
CA LEU A 617 -32.72 3.17 14.87
C LEU A 617 -34.16 3.21 14.33
N LYS A 618 -34.44 2.61 13.17
CA LYS A 618 -35.81 2.35 12.66
C LYS A 618 -36.54 1.24 13.46
N GLY A 619 -35.88 0.59 14.42
CA GLY A 619 -36.47 -0.48 15.24
C GLY A 619 -36.43 -1.87 14.60
N VAL A 620 -35.59 -2.07 13.58
CA VAL A 620 -35.40 -3.39 12.96
C VAL A 620 -34.30 -4.15 13.71
N PHE A 621 -34.61 -5.37 14.15
CA PHE A 621 -33.69 -6.23 14.89
C PHE A 621 -33.48 -7.56 14.15
N PRO A 622 -32.30 -8.19 14.24
CA PRO A 622 -32.02 -9.41 13.46
C PRO A 622 -32.93 -10.60 13.82
N HIS A 623 -33.34 -10.73 15.08
CA HIS A 623 -34.14 -11.86 15.56
C HIS A 623 -35.57 -11.94 15.01
N ILE A 624 -36.09 -10.89 14.38
CA ILE A 624 -37.39 -10.89 13.68
C ILE A 624 -37.28 -11.16 12.17
N LEU A 625 -36.07 -11.26 11.64
CA LEU A 625 -35.81 -11.40 10.21
C LEU A 625 -35.48 -12.86 9.83
N PRO A 626 -35.82 -13.30 8.60
CA PRO A 626 -35.44 -14.62 8.10
C PRO A 626 -33.92 -14.78 8.04
N GLU A 627 -33.46 -15.98 8.42
CA GLU A 627 -32.06 -16.38 8.35
C GLU A 627 -31.61 -16.57 6.89
N LEU A 628 -30.39 -16.16 6.56
CA LEU A 628 -29.81 -16.43 5.24
C LEU A 628 -29.15 -17.81 5.27
N ASN A 629 -29.76 -18.79 4.59
CA ASN A 629 -29.32 -20.19 4.57
C ASN A 629 -28.07 -20.43 3.69
N ILE A 630 -27.04 -19.62 3.86
CA ILE A 630 -25.78 -19.64 3.10
C ILE A 630 -24.62 -19.51 4.10
N GLY A 631 -23.52 -20.22 3.84
CA GLY A 631 -22.32 -20.15 4.70
C GLY A 631 -21.71 -18.76 4.77
N VAL A 632 -21.17 -18.39 5.94
CA VAL A 632 -20.56 -17.06 6.20
C VAL A 632 -19.46 -16.73 5.19
N ASP A 633 -18.67 -17.71 4.77
CA ASP A 633 -17.62 -17.53 3.76
C ASP A 633 -18.14 -17.01 2.41
N VAL A 634 -19.33 -17.43 2.01
CA VAL A 634 -20.00 -16.96 0.77
C VAL A 634 -20.67 -15.60 0.99
N ILE A 635 -21.21 -15.34 2.19
CA ILE A 635 -21.76 -14.02 2.57
C ILE A 635 -20.68 -12.94 2.47
N LEU A 636 -19.47 -13.24 2.93
CA LEU A 636 -18.32 -12.34 2.94
C LEU A 636 -17.49 -12.39 1.65
N GLY A 637 -17.55 -13.49 0.89
CA GLY A 637 -16.65 -13.77 -0.23
C GLY A 637 -15.19 -13.99 0.22
N THR A 638 -14.96 -14.66 1.35
CA THR A 638 -13.61 -14.85 1.95
C THR A 638 -12.65 -15.57 1.01
N ASP A 639 -13.11 -16.57 0.26
CA ASP A 639 -12.30 -17.33 -0.71
C ASP A 639 -12.22 -16.70 -2.13
N SER A 640 -12.84 -15.53 -2.32
CA SER A 640 -12.98 -14.89 -3.63
C SER A 640 -11.64 -14.49 -4.29
N PRO A 641 -11.53 -14.54 -5.63
CA PRO A 641 -10.47 -13.87 -6.39
C PRO A 641 -10.73 -12.37 -6.59
N THR A 642 -11.93 -11.86 -6.27
CA THR A 642 -12.28 -10.43 -6.45
C THR A 642 -11.54 -9.48 -5.52
N GLU A 643 -10.72 -9.99 -4.61
CA GLU A 643 -9.70 -9.17 -3.93
C GLU A 643 -8.74 -8.51 -4.94
N ASN A 644 -8.55 -9.05 -6.16
CA ASN A 644 -7.76 -8.45 -7.24
C ASN A 644 -8.61 -7.66 -8.27
N LEU A 645 -9.89 -7.38 -7.99
CA LEU A 645 -10.75 -6.61 -8.90
C LEU A 645 -10.28 -5.15 -9.00
N VAL A 646 -10.08 -4.67 -10.23
CA VAL A 646 -9.81 -3.27 -10.56
C VAL A 646 -10.79 -2.87 -11.67
N VAL A 647 -11.45 -1.72 -11.54
CA VAL A 647 -12.52 -1.31 -12.47
C VAL A 647 -11.99 -0.95 -13.85
N ASP A 648 -10.78 -0.39 -13.91
CA ASP A 648 -10.13 0.08 -15.12
C ASP A 648 -9.50 -1.08 -15.94
N GLU A 649 -9.55 -2.32 -15.46
CA GLU A 649 -8.98 -3.52 -16.11
C GLU A 649 -10.04 -4.64 -16.26
N PRO A 650 -10.03 -5.41 -17.37
CA PRO A 650 -10.99 -6.49 -17.58
C PRO A 650 -10.76 -7.63 -16.57
N PHE A 651 -11.76 -7.90 -15.73
CA PHE A 651 -11.67 -8.93 -14.70
C PHE A 651 -12.36 -10.25 -15.10
N ASP A 652 -11.57 -11.32 -15.21
CA ASP A 652 -12.07 -12.68 -15.33
C ASP A 652 -11.97 -13.43 -13.99
N ILE A 653 -13.12 -13.71 -13.38
CA ILE A 653 -13.25 -14.56 -12.18
C ILE A 653 -12.62 -15.95 -12.37
N LEU A 654 -12.60 -16.47 -13.61
CA LEU A 654 -12.06 -17.80 -13.93
C LEU A 654 -10.53 -17.85 -13.96
N SER A 655 -9.87 -16.71 -14.16
CA SER A 655 -8.41 -16.61 -14.25
C SER A 655 -7.71 -17.12 -12.98
N PRO A 656 -6.80 -18.11 -13.07
CA PRO A 656 -5.98 -18.56 -11.95
C PRO A 656 -5.05 -17.47 -11.42
N ASP A 657 -4.67 -16.51 -12.26
CA ASP A 657 -3.72 -15.46 -11.90
C ASP A 657 -4.30 -14.55 -10.82
N ASN A 658 -5.62 -14.30 -10.81
CA ASN A 658 -6.30 -13.48 -9.81
C ASN A 658 -6.19 -14.03 -8.37
N TYR A 659 -6.01 -15.34 -8.18
CA TYR A 659 -5.76 -15.96 -6.86
C TYR A 659 -4.30 -15.85 -6.41
N THR A 660 -3.37 -15.78 -7.38
CA THR A 660 -1.92 -15.81 -7.11
C THR A 660 -1.23 -14.46 -7.31
N ALA A 661 -2.00 -13.44 -7.72
CA ALA A 661 -1.63 -12.06 -7.83
C ALA A 661 -1.12 -11.53 -6.49
N LEU A 662 0.02 -10.84 -6.55
CA LEU A 662 0.59 -10.08 -5.45
C LEU A 662 0.73 -8.64 -5.93
N TRP A 663 0.27 -7.71 -5.09
CA TRP A 663 0.47 -6.28 -5.25
C TRP A 663 1.03 -5.69 -3.97
N ILE A 664 1.85 -4.67 -4.15
CA ILE A 664 2.49 -3.93 -3.08
C ILE A 664 1.43 -3.31 -2.15
N ASN A 665 1.63 -3.42 -0.83
CA ASN A 665 0.68 -3.00 0.19
C ASN A 665 1.41 -2.75 1.53
N PRO A 666 0.77 -2.16 2.57
CA PRO A 666 1.44 -1.81 3.83
C PRO A 666 2.24 -2.93 4.49
N LEU A 667 1.78 -4.19 4.44
CA LEU A 667 2.52 -5.33 4.99
C LEU A 667 3.83 -5.58 4.24
N MET A 668 3.78 -5.55 2.91
CA MET A 668 4.96 -5.70 2.06
C MET A 668 5.97 -4.56 2.25
N LEU A 669 5.51 -3.34 2.56
CA LEU A 669 6.41 -2.21 2.84
C LEU A 669 7.23 -2.46 4.11
N LEU A 670 6.60 -2.97 5.17
CA LEU A 670 7.28 -3.35 6.40
C LEU A 670 8.33 -4.46 6.18
N VAL A 671 8.07 -5.38 5.25
CA VAL A 671 9.04 -6.42 4.86
C VAL A 671 10.24 -5.81 4.11
N LYS A 672 10.02 -4.78 3.27
CA LYS A 672 11.11 -4.07 2.58
C LYS A 672 11.97 -3.22 3.51
N ASP A 673 11.37 -2.59 4.52
CA ASP A 673 12.06 -1.66 5.43
C ASP A 673 12.83 -2.37 6.56
N LYS A 674 12.56 -3.66 6.82
CA LYS A 674 13.25 -4.44 7.86
C LYS A 674 14.53 -5.12 7.37
N ASP A 675 15.51 -5.19 8.27
CA ASP A 675 16.85 -5.73 8.01
C ASP A 675 16.82 -7.27 7.98
N LYS A 676 16.95 -7.88 6.79
CA LYS A 676 16.68 -9.32 6.48
C LYS A 676 17.50 -10.38 7.24
N LYS A 677 18.25 -9.98 8.27
CA LYS A 677 19.04 -10.85 9.17
C LYS A 677 18.34 -11.11 10.51
N ASP A 678 17.17 -10.52 10.74
CA ASP A 678 16.35 -10.77 11.92
C ASP A 678 15.40 -11.95 11.64
N ASP A 679 15.57 -13.05 12.38
CA ASP A 679 14.80 -14.29 12.21
C ASP A 679 13.28 -14.06 12.36
N SER A 680 12.86 -13.01 13.10
CA SER A 680 11.44 -12.64 13.25
C SER A 680 10.78 -12.11 11.98
N ILE A 681 11.55 -11.87 10.90
CA ILE A 681 11.04 -11.42 9.60
C ILE A 681 10.59 -12.60 8.74
N SER A 682 11.05 -13.83 9.00
CA SER A 682 10.73 -15.02 8.17
C SER A 682 9.21 -15.26 8.08
N ASP A 683 8.50 -15.10 9.18
CA ASP A 683 7.04 -15.26 9.24
C ASP A 683 6.32 -14.13 8.51
N LEU A 684 6.84 -12.89 8.59
CA LEU A 684 6.30 -11.72 7.89
C LEU A 684 6.51 -11.81 6.37
N ILE A 685 7.66 -12.31 5.92
CA ILE A 685 7.90 -12.63 4.50
C ILE A 685 6.91 -13.70 4.03
N SER A 686 6.76 -14.77 4.82
CA SER A 686 5.86 -15.89 4.49
C SER A 686 4.40 -15.43 4.38
N ALA A 687 3.96 -14.51 5.25
CA ALA A 687 2.65 -13.88 5.19
C ALA A 687 2.51 -12.92 4.00
N ALA A 688 3.45 -12.00 3.81
CA ALA A 688 3.40 -10.97 2.76
C ALA A 688 3.40 -11.55 1.34
N TYR A 689 4.17 -12.61 1.11
CA TYR A 689 4.25 -13.32 -0.16
C TYR A 689 3.32 -14.54 -0.24
N PHE A 690 2.39 -14.70 0.71
CA PHE A 690 1.39 -15.76 0.67
C PHE A 690 0.54 -15.64 -0.59
N LYS A 691 0.39 -16.76 -1.31
CA LYS A 691 -0.49 -16.88 -2.48
C LYS A 691 -1.68 -17.76 -2.11
N LYS A 692 -2.87 -17.22 -2.32
CA LYS A 692 -4.13 -17.94 -2.08
C LYS A 692 -4.15 -19.16 -3.00
N LEU A 693 -4.45 -20.33 -2.45
CA LEU A 693 -4.73 -21.49 -3.28
C LEU A 693 -6.11 -21.26 -3.92
N PRO A 694 -6.28 -21.44 -5.24
CA PRO A 694 -7.61 -21.41 -5.82
C PRO A 694 -8.46 -22.49 -5.14
N PRO A 695 -9.72 -22.18 -4.78
CA PRO A 695 -10.54 -23.06 -3.96
C PRO A 695 -10.70 -24.42 -4.63
N ARG A 696 -10.59 -25.48 -3.84
CA ARG A 696 -10.90 -26.84 -4.33
C ARG A 696 -12.40 -26.90 -4.52
N LEU A 697 -12.83 -26.81 -5.78
CA LEU A 697 -14.24 -26.89 -6.19
C LEU A 697 -14.86 -28.19 -5.66
N VAL A 698 -15.54 -28.11 -4.52
CA VAL A 698 -16.45 -29.14 -4.06
C VAL A 698 -17.75 -28.89 -4.81
N THR A 699 -18.03 -29.75 -5.78
CA THR A 699 -19.30 -29.73 -6.48
C THR A 699 -20.40 -30.09 -5.49
N VAL A 700 -21.36 -29.18 -5.28
CA VAL A 700 -22.48 -29.41 -4.35
C VAL A 700 -23.40 -30.50 -4.89
N ASP A 701 -23.50 -30.62 -6.22
CA ASP A 701 -24.18 -31.72 -6.89
C ASP A 701 -23.49 -32.10 -8.22
N ASP A 702 -22.87 -33.28 -8.24
CA ASP A 702 -22.16 -33.80 -9.40
C ASP A 702 -23.11 -34.32 -10.51
N THR A 703 -24.41 -34.55 -10.21
CA THR A 703 -25.42 -34.92 -11.22
C THR A 703 -25.89 -33.70 -12.00
N LYS A 704 -26.26 -32.61 -11.31
CA LYS A 704 -26.61 -31.31 -11.92
C LYS A 704 -25.54 -30.84 -12.93
N ILE A 705 -24.27 -30.96 -12.56
CA ILE A 705 -23.13 -30.58 -13.43
C ILE A 705 -23.00 -31.50 -14.64
N ASN A 706 -23.29 -32.80 -14.50
CA ASN A 706 -23.30 -33.70 -15.66
C ASN A 706 -24.45 -33.35 -16.62
N GLU A 707 -25.63 -33.00 -16.12
CA GLU A 707 -26.78 -32.60 -16.93
C GLU A 707 -26.49 -31.31 -17.73
N ILE A 708 -25.97 -30.27 -17.07
CA ILE A 708 -25.56 -29.01 -17.74
C ILE A 708 -24.49 -29.29 -18.80
N LEU A 709 -23.48 -30.11 -18.46
CA LEU A 709 -22.39 -30.45 -19.38
C LEU A 709 -22.87 -31.29 -20.58
N GLU A 710 -23.84 -32.18 -20.39
CA GLU A 710 -24.49 -32.90 -21.48
C GLU A 710 -25.31 -31.97 -22.38
N GLN A 711 -26.08 -31.04 -21.82
CA GLN A 711 -26.83 -30.06 -22.62
C GLN A 711 -25.90 -29.19 -23.47
N ILE A 712 -24.80 -28.68 -22.89
CA ILE A 712 -23.74 -27.94 -23.63
C ILE A 712 -23.07 -28.81 -24.71
N THR A 713 -22.80 -30.08 -24.42
CA THR A 713 -22.19 -31.01 -25.38
C THR A 713 -23.14 -31.36 -26.53
N GLN A 714 -24.45 -31.50 -26.26
CA GLN A 714 -25.47 -31.76 -27.28
C GLN A 714 -25.67 -30.57 -28.22
N VAL A 715 -25.66 -29.33 -27.71
CA VAL A 715 -25.74 -28.12 -28.52
C VAL A 715 -24.54 -27.97 -29.46
N SER A 716 -23.34 -28.33 -29.00
CA SER A 716 -22.10 -28.25 -29.80
C SER A 716 -21.93 -29.36 -30.85
N THR A 717 -22.69 -30.46 -30.78
CA THR A 717 -22.55 -31.61 -31.67
C THR A 717 -23.66 -31.75 -32.71
N ASN A 718 -24.82 -31.13 -32.52
CA ASN A 718 -25.91 -31.13 -33.51
C ASN A 718 -25.72 -30.04 -34.58
N GLU A 719 -25.41 -30.46 -35.81
CA GLU A 719 -25.30 -29.59 -37.01
C GLU A 719 -26.59 -28.79 -37.31
N LEU A 720 -27.75 -29.16 -36.73
CA LEU A 720 -29.06 -28.58 -37.02
C LEU A 720 -29.39 -27.26 -36.29
N SER A 721 -28.64 -26.87 -35.25
CA SER A 721 -28.97 -25.72 -34.37
C SER A 721 -28.54 -24.34 -34.92
N LYS A 722 -27.85 -24.29 -36.06
CA LYS A 722 -27.02 -23.15 -36.51
C LYS A 722 -27.72 -21.82 -36.84
N ARG A 723 -29.04 -21.66 -36.68
CA ARG A 723 -29.74 -20.39 -37.05
C ARG A 723 -30.79 -19.81 -36.10
N THR A 724 -31.19 -20.46 -35.00
CA THR A 724 -32.30 -19.95 -34.15
C THR A 724 -31.94 -19.79 -32.67
N ASP A 725 -31.18 -20.70 -32.06
CA ASP A 725 -31.09 -20.79 -30.59
C ASP A 725 -29.92 -20.04 -29.94
N ARG A 726 -29.18 -19.21 -30.71
CA ARG A 726 -27.92 -18.61 -30.20
C ARG A 726 -28.13 -17.53 -29.12
N ARG A 727 -29.33 -16.95 -29.04
CA ARG A 727 -29.73 -16.07 -27.91
C ARG A 727 -30.13 -16.89 -26.70
N ASP A 728 -31.02 -17.86 -26.89
CA ASP A 728 -31.54 -18.71 -25.82
C ASP A 728 -30.42 -19.55 -25.15
N TYR A 729 -29.42 -19.98 -25.91
CA TYR A 729 -28.23 -20.64 -25.37
C TYR A 729 -27.36 -19.72 -24.51
N ASN A 730 -27.12 -18.48 -24.94
CA ASN A 730 -26.39 -17.50 -24.14
C ASN A 730 -27.19 -17.10 -22.89
N GLN A 731 -28.51 -17.05 -22.98
CA GLN A 731 -29.39 -16.75 -21.85
C GLN A 731 -29.44 -17.92 -20.85
N TYR A 732 -29.57 -19.16 -21.33
CA TYR A 732 -29.41 -20.37 -20.53
C TYR A 732 -28.06 -20.41 -19.80
N LEU A 733 -26.96 -20.05 -20.47
CA LEU A 733 -25.66 -19.92 -19.81
C LEU A 733 -25.64 -18.81 -18.76
N SER A 734 -26.30 -17.67 -18.98
CA SER A 734 -26.37 -16.58 -17.98
C SER A 734 -27.25 -16.91 -16.77
N ASP A 735 -28.15 -17.89 -16.89
CA ASP A 735 -29.08 -18.30 -15.83
C ASP A 735 -28.48 -19.41 -14.92
N ILE A 736 -27.29 -19.93 -15.24
CA ILE A 736 -26.56 -20.91 -14.41
C ILE A 736 -25.63 -20.19 -13.43
N ALA A 737 -25.59 -20.65 -12.18
CA ALA A 737 -24.69 -20.12 -11.15
C ALA A 737 -23.20 -20.19 -11.59
N PRO A 738 -22.38 -19.15 -11.33
CA PRO A 738 -20.96 -19.13 -11.73
C PRO A 738 -20.15 -20.33 -11.23
N GLU A 739 -20.48 -20.85 -10.05
CA GLU A 739 -19.85 -22.01 -9.41
C GLU A 739 -20.11 -23.29 -10.21
N ASP A 740 -21.35 -23.48 -10.68
CA ASP A 740 -21.76 -24.63 -11.50
C ASP A 740 -21.11 -24.55 -12.90
N LEU A 741 -21.13 -23.38 -13.55
CA LEU A 741 -20.44 -23.15 -14.83
C LEU A 741 -18.94 -23.44 -14.73
N ARG A 742 -18.29 -23.00 -13.65
CA ARG A 742 -16.86 -23.24 -13.41
C ARG A 742 -16.56 -24.72 -13.20
N ALA A 743 -17.42 -25.44 -12.50
CA ALA A 743 -17.30 -26.89 -12.35
C ALA A 743 -17.51 -27.63 -13.67
N VAL A 744 -18.51 -27.24 -14.47
CA VAL A 744 -18.74 -27.74 -15.84
C VAL A 744 -17.50 -27.51 -16.71
N PHE A 745 -16.95 -26.30 -16.73
CA PHE A 745 -15.74 -25.97 -17.49
C PHE A 745 -14.54 -26.83 -17.07
N MET A 746 -14.31 -27.00 -15.77
CA MET A 746 -13.22 -27.86 -15.26
C MET A 746 -13.42 -29.34 -15.63
N LYS A 747 -14.67 -29.83 -15.63
CA LYS A 747 -15.03 -31.19 -16.03
C LYS A 747 -14.86 -31.38 -17.55
N MET A 748 -15.18 -30.36 -18.36
CA MET A 748 -14.86 -30.30 -19.81
C MET A 748 -13.35 -30.31 -20.08
N CYS A 749 -12.57 -29.44 -19.43
CA CYS A 749 -11.10 -29.41 -19.56
C CYS A 749 -10.45 -30.74 -19.13
N THR A 750 -11.06 -31.47 -18.20
CA THR A 750 -10.60 -32.81 -17.80
C THR A 750 -10.96 -33.86 -18.86
N ARG A 751 -12.18 -33.85 -19.41
CA ARG A 751 -12.56 -34.70 -20.57
C ARG A 751 -11.70 -34.44 -21.81
N LEU A 752 -11.36 -33.17 -22.09
CA LEU A 752 -10.49 -32.79 -23.21
C LEU A 752 -9.05 -33.28 -23.01
N ARG A 753 -8.49 -33.14 -21.80
CA ARG A 753 -7.16 -33.70 -21.47
C ARG A 753 -7.12 -35.22 -21.55
N SER A 754 -8.17 -35.91 -21.11
CA SER A 754 -8.30 -37.37 -21.31
C SER A 754 -8.30 -37.72 -22.80
N ARG A 755 -9.15 -37.08 -23.61
CA ARG A 755 -9.21 -37.30 -25.07
C ARG A 755 -7.90 -37.02 -25.78
N LEU A 756 -7.13 -36.01 -25.36
CA LEU A 756 -5.80 -35.73 -25.91
C LEU A 756 -4.84 -36.90 -25.62
N GLY A 757 -4.83 -37.42 -24.40
CA GLY A 757 -4.07 -38.62 -24.06
C GLY A 757 -4.51 -39.86 -24.84
N ASP A 758 -5.82 -40.04 -25.05
CA ASP A 758 -6.37 -41.14 -25.86
C ASP A 758 -5.93 -41.02 -27.34
N ILE A 759 -5.88 -39.80 -27.89
CA ILE A 759 -5.41 -39.53 -29.26
C ILE A 759 -3.89 -39.75 -29.38
N GLU A 760 -3.10 -39.33 -28.40
CA GLU A 760 -1.66 -39.61 -28.34
C GLU A 760 -1.38 -41.12 -28.27
N PHE A 761 -2.16 -41.86 -27.48
CA PHE A 761 -2.08 -43.32 -27.41
C PHE A 761 -2.44 -43.98 -28.76
N GLN A 762 -3.53 -43.54 -29.41
CA GLN A 762 -3.91 -44.02 -30.74
C GLN A 762 -2.86 -43.68 -31.82
N GLN A 763 -2.18 -42.53 -31.72
CA GLN A 763 -1.06 -42.22 -32.60
C GLN A 763 0.13 -43.14 -32.36
N GLN A 764 0.44 -43.50 -31.11
CA GLN A 764 1.50 -44.47 -30.80
C GLN A 764 1.16 -45.88 -31.29
N GLU A 765 -0.08 -46.35 -31.11
CA GLU A 765 -0.53 -47.63 -31.69
C GLU A 765 -0.46 -47.62 -33.22
N MET A 766 -0.90 -46.53 -33.86
CA MET A 766 -0.82 -46.38 -35.32
C MET A 766 0.62 -46.35 -35.84
N GLN A 767 1.56 -45.72 -35.11
CA GLN A 767 2.98 -45.78 -35.44
C GLN A 767 3.55 -47.19 -35.26
N TYR A 768 3.18 -47.91 -34.20
CA TYR A 768 3.58 -49.29 -33.97
C TYR A 768 3.06 -50.23 -35.07
N LEU A 769 1.79 -50.10 -35.45
CA LEU A 769 1.19 -50.79 -36.60
C LEU A 769 1.88 -50.44 -37.91
N ALA A 770 2.25 -49.19 -38.14
CA ALA A 770 3.00 -48.79 -39.36
C ALA A 770 4.40 -49.42 -39.41
N VAL A 771 5.09 -49.58 -38.27
CA VAL A 771 6.37 -50.28 -38.19
C VAL A 771 6.20 -51.77 -38.47
N GLU A 772 5.20 -52.43 -37.89
CA GLU A 772 4.97 -53.87 -38.09
C GLU A 772 4.44 -54.17 -39.51
N VAL A 773 3.63 -53.29 -40.11
CA VAL A 773 3.26 -53.37 -41.53
C VAL A 773 4.48 -53.23 -42.44
N ASN A 774 5.39 -52.29 -42.16
CA ASN A 774 6.65 -52.17 -42.91
C ASN A 774 7.52 -53.42 -42.75
N ARG A 775 7.58 -54.00 -41.55
CA ARG A 775 8.30 -55.25 -41.28
C ARG A 775 7.71 -56.42 -42.08
N MET A 776 6.39 -56.57 -42.07
CA MET A 776 5.66 -57.57 -42.87
C MET A 776 5.85 -57.36 -44.38
N GLN A 777 5.90 -56.10 -44.85
CA GLN A 777 6.23 -55.80 -46.25
C GLN A 777 7.69 -56.13 -46.61
N MET A 778 8.65 -55.91 -45.70
CA MET A 778 10.04 -56.33 -45.92
C MET A 778 10.19 -57.85 -45.93
N ILE A 779 9.50 -58.57 -45.02
CA ILE A 779 9.46 -60.03 -45.02
C ILE A 779 8.85 -60.55 -46.33
N ARG A 780 7.72 -59.98 -46.77
CA ARG A 780 7.10 -60.31 -48.06
C ARG A 780 8.05 -60.08 -49.24
N ARG A 781 8.69 -58.90 -49.32
CA ARG A 781 9.68 -58.60 -50.37
C ARG A 781 10.86 -59.58 -50.34
N SER A 782 11.32 -59.98 -49.15
CA SER A 782 12.41 -60.96 -49.02
C SER A 782 12.00 -62.35 -49.54
N LEU A 783 10.77 -62.79 -49.28
CA LEU A 783 10.20 -64.03 -49.83
C LEU A 783 10.01 -63.97 -51.35
N ASP A 784 9.54 -62.82 -51.87
CA ASP A 784 9.43 -62.58 -53.31
C ASP A 784 10.82 -62.63 -54.00
N THR A 785 11.87 -62.11 -53.36
CA THR A 785 13.25 -62.16 -53.90
C THR A 785 13.93 -63.53 -53.85
N VAL A 786 13.51 -64.45 -52.96
CA VAL A 786 14.05 -65.82 -52.89
C VAL A 786 13.51 -66.72 -54.02
N SER A 787 12.49 -66.27 -54.77
CA SER A 787 11.86 -67.03 -55.85
C SER A 787 12.36 -66.69 -57.27
N GLY A 788 13.41 -65.87 -57.42
CA GLY A 788 13.93 -65.41 -58.72
C GLY A 788 15.44 -65.66 -58.91
N ASN A 789 15.81 -66.45 -59.92
CA ASN A 789 17.21 -66.80 -60.22
C ASN A 789 18.03 -65.66 -60.87
N ASP A 790 19.31 -65.62 -60.47
CA ASP A 790 20.48 -64.94 -61.08
C ASP A 790 20.82 -65.49 -62.50
N PRO A 791 21.83 -65.02 -63.31
CA PRO A 791 23.12 -64.37 -62.91
C PRO A 791 23.78 -63.30 -63.86
N LEU A 792 24.82 -62.58 -63.38
CA LEU A 792 26.20 -62.39 -63.97
C LEU A 792 26.89 -61.00 -63.79
N GLY A 793 27.98 -60.94 -62.98
CA GLY A 793 29.24 -60.12 -63.11
C GLY A 793 29.20 -58.56 -63.16
N GLN A 794 30.13 -57.78 -62.61
CA GLN A 794 31.42 -58.00 -61.91
C GLN A 794 31.75 -56.84 -60.91
N THR A 795 32.41 -57.15 -59.77
CA THR A 795 33.38 -56.35 -58.94
C THR A 795 33.32 -54.81 -58.88
N ARG A 796 33.39 -54.08 -57.74
CA ARG A 796 33.71 -54.30 -56.29
C ARG A 796 32.64 -53.56 -55.42
N VAL A 797 32.64 -53.41 -54.08
CA VAL A 797 33.60 -53.56 -52.94
C VAL A 797 32.85 -54.15 -51.72
N GLY A 798 33.56 -54.59 -50.66
CA GLY A 798 32.97 -55.05 -49.39
C GLY A 798 32.76 -53.95 -48.33
N PRO A 799 32.32 -54.27 -47.08
CA PRO A 799 32.82 -55.42 -46.31
C PRO A 799 31.81 -56.23 -45.44
N GLY A 800 32.27 -57.38 -44.91
CA GLY A 800 32.03 -57.79 -43.52
C GLY A 800 30.78 -58.61 -43.20
N PRO A 801 30.89 -59.90 -42.81
CA PRO A 801 29.74 -60.76 -42.52
C PRO A 801 29.22 -60.64 -41.08
N ILE A 802 27.92 -60.91 -40.94
CA ILE A 802 27.20 -61.14 -39.68
C ILE A 802 27.41 -62.60 -39.27
N ASP A 803 27.69 -62.86 -37.99
CA ASP A 803 27.45 -64.17 -37.37
C ASP A 803 26.78 -63.97 -36.00
N LEU A 804 26.04 -64.98 -35.56
CA LEU A 804 25.02 -64.92 -34.51
C LEU A 804 25.51 -65.45 -33.14
N MET A 805 24.61 -65.30 -32.15
CA MET A 805 24.59 -65.97 -30.83
C MET A 805 25.40 -65.35 -29.68
N ARG A 806 24.68 -64.61 -28.80
CA ARG A 806 24.55 -64.99 -27.38
C ARG A 806 23.32 -64.35 -26.69
N GLU A 807 22.33 -65.17 -26.35
CA GLU A 807 21.25 -64.90 -25.39
C GLU A 807 21.69 -65.23 -23.93
N PRO A 808 20.85 -65.10 -22.88
CA PRO A 808 19.78 -64.12 -22.58
C PRO A 808 19.91 -63.55 -21.13
N SER A 809 18.92 -62.77 -20.65
CA SER A 809 18.36 -62.74 -19.26
C SER A 809 17.99 -61.33 -18.79
N GLY A 810 16.79 -61.15 -18.18
CA GLY A 810 16.52 -59.95 -17.36
C GLY A 810 15.21 -59.19 -17.56
N MET A 811 14.08 -59.84 -17.87
CA MET A 811 12.78 -59.21 -17.56
C MET A 811 12.62 -59.10 -16.03
N GLY A 812 12.42 -57.88 -15.52
CA GLY A 812 11.98 -57.59 -14.16
C GLY A 812 10.80 -56.63 -14.23
N GLY A 813 9.66 -57.02 -13.64
CA GLY A 813 8.36 -56.42 -13.99
C GLY A 813 8.17 -54.96 -13.57
N MET A 814 7.60 -54.17 -14.48
CA MET A 814 6.83 -52.97 -14.10
C MET A 814 5.53 -53.43 -13.41
N PRO A 815 5.13 -52.83 -12.27
CA PRO A 815 3.88 -53.19 -11.60
C PRO A 815 2.67 -52.72 -12.42
N PRO A 816 1.54 -53.46 -12.40
CA PRO A 816 0.36 -53.09 -13.17
C PRO A 816 -0.31 -51.82 -12.61
N PRO A 817 -0.88 -50.96 -13.47
CA PRO A 817 -1.71 -49.85 -13.01
C PRO A 817 -3.00 -50.40 -12.38
N LEU A 818 -3.12 -50.28 -11.06
CA LEU A 818 -4.35 -50.63 -10.36
C LEU A 818 -5.48 -49.68 -10.77
N ILE A 819 -6.48 -50.24 -11.45
CA ILE A 819 -7.75 -49.61 -11.77
C ILE A 819 -8.36 -49.08 -10.47
N ARG A 820 -8.46 -47.75 -10.35
CA ARG A 820 -9.11 -47.10 -9.22
C ARG A 820 -10.62 -47.12 -9.44
N ALA A 821 -11.26 -48.21 -9.03
CA ALA A 821 -12.70 -48.33 -9.05
C ALA A 821 -13.37 -47.26 -8.16
N THR A 822 -14.54 -46.81 -8.61
CA THR A 822 -15.46 -45.92 -7.90
C THR A 822 -16.24 -46.66 -6.81
N GLY A 823 -16.82 -45.92 -5.86
CA GLY A 823 -17.76 -46.43 -4.85
C GLY A 823 -17.28 -46.23 -3.41
N GLY A 824 -17.97 -45.37 -2.66
CA GLY A 824 -17.59 -45.02 -1.29
C GLY A 824 -18.26 -45.90 -0.22
N GLN A 825 -17.88 -45.66 1.05
CA GLN A 825 -18.74 -45.98 2.18
C GLN A 825 -18.45 -45.06 3.37
N GLU A 826 -19.53 -44.69 4.07
CA GLU A 826 -19.50 -43.90 5.31
C GLU A 826 -18.92 -44.70 6.49
N ARG A 827 -18.28 -44.00 7.44
CA ARG A 827 -18.38 -44.16 8.92
C ARG A 827 -17.45 -43.10 9.54
N ARG A 828 -18.01 -42.09 10.22
CA ARG A 828 -18.46 -42.06 11.62
C ARG A 828 -17.32 -42.21 12.64
N ARG A 829 -17.34 -41.31 13.63
CA ARG A 829 -16.50 -41.24 14.83
C ARG A 829 -16.52 -42.56 15.61
N ASP A 830 -15.45 -42.88 16.34
CA ASP A 830 -15.43 -42.68 17.80
C ASP A 830 -14.09 -43.09 18.47
N ASP A 831 -13.73 -42.31 19.49
CA ASP A 831 -13.05 -42.63 20.75
C ASP A 831 -11.69 -43.38 20.89
N ARG A 832 -10.85 -42.75 21.74
CA ARG A 832 -9.79 -43.32 22.62
C ARG A 832 -8.51 -43.88 21.95
N GLY A 833 -7.34 -43.78 22.58
CA GLY A 833 -6.98 -43.13 23.84
C GLY A 833 -5.59 -43.53 24.34
N GLU A 834 -4.91 -42.58 24.98
CA GLU A 834 -3.80 -42.75 25.95
C GLU A 834 -2.46 -43.42 25.58
N ASP A 835 -1.42 -42.62 25.86
CA ASP A 835 -0.28 -42.93 26.74
C ASP A 835 1.12 -43.29 26.21
N ARG A 836 2.02 -42.32 26.43
CA ARG A 836 3.35 -42.41 27.08
C ARG A 836 4.37 -43.43 26.56
N ARG A 837 5.54 -42.89 26.20
CA ARG A 837 6.76 -43.04 27.04
C ARG A 837 7.82 -41.94 26.79
N ARG A 838 8.42 -41.48 27.89
CA ARG A 838 9.68 -40.72 27.95
C ARG A 838 10.89 -41.65 27.74
N MET A 839 12.05 -41.05 27.41
CA MET A 839 13.46 -41.38 27.73
C MET A 839 14.30 -40.81 26.55
N ASP A 840 15.10 -39.74 26.61
CA ASP A 840 15.93 -39.07 27.63
C ASP A 840 17.42 -39.53 27.66
N TYR A 841 18.33 -38.54 27.76
CA TYR A 841 19.81 -38.57 27.85
C TYR A 841 20.69 -39.23 26.75
N GLY A 842 21.84 -38.60 26.44
CA GLY A 842 22.95 -39.23 25.69
C GLY A 842 24.03 -38.31 25.12
N ARG A 843 24.90 -37.72 25.97
CA ARG A 843 26.00 -36.81 25.57
C ARG A 843 27.38 -37.50 25.60
N SER A 844 28.11 -37.50 24.47
CA SER A 844 29.60 -37.58 24.29
C SER A 844 29.90 -38.04 22.85
N GLY A 845 31.01 -37.73 22.16
CA GLY A 845 32.21 -36.97 22.50
C GLY A 845 33.43 -37.58 21.77
N GLY A 846 34.05 -36.88 20.82
CA GLY A 846 35.19 -37.43 20.07
C GLY A 846 35.74 -36.51 18.97
N THR A 847 36.95 -35.99 19.16
CA THR A 847 37.70 -35.13 18.23
C THR A 847 38.58 -35.92 17.25
N MET A 848 38.74 -35.44 16.01
CA MET A 848 39.98 -35.64 15.22
C MET A 848 40.15 -34.53 14.17
N GLN A 849 41.38 -34.34 13.69
CA GLN A 849 41.85 -33.11 13.02
C GLN A 849 41.80 -33.16 11.48
N GLY A 850 41.43 -32.02 10.89
CA GLY A 850 42.07 -31.35 9.74
C GLY A 850 42.37 -32.08 8.43
N GLN A 851 41.99 -31.45 7.30
CA GLN A 851 42.96 -30.94 6.30
C GLN A 851 42.31 -30.05 5.23
N LYS A 852 43.10 -29.09 4.72
CA LYS A 852 42.77 -28.24 3.55
C LYS A 852 42.78 -29.07 2.25
N ARG A 853 41.96 -28.72 1.26
CA ARG A 853 42.47 -28.53 -0.13
C ARG A 853 41.53 -27.75 -1.06
N VAL A 854 42.18 -26.99 -1.95
CA VAL A 854 41.63 -26.23 -3.08
C VAL A 854 41.93 -27.00 -4.37
N ARG A 855 41.01 -26.97 -5.35
CA ARG A 855 41.21 -27.10 -6.83
C ARG A 855 39.86 -26.78 -7.50
N ARG A 856 39.68 -26.03 -8.60
CA ARG A 856 40.47 -25.51 -9.75
C ARG A 856 39.96 -26.10 -11.08
N ASP A 857 39.05 -25.34 -11.70
CA ASP A 857 38.91 -24.94 -13.12
C ASP A 857 38.93 -25.95 -14.30
N GLU A 858 37.86 -25.82 -15.12
CA GLU A 858 37.84 -25.80 -16.61
C GLU A 858 38.01 -27.09 -17.46
N PRO A 859 37.62 -27.12 -18.77
CA PRO A 859 37.39 -26.00 -19.72
C PRO A 859 36.08 -26.01 -20.56
N ALA A 860 35.96 -25.02 -21.47
CA ALA A 860 34.77 -24.61 -22.23
C ALA A 860 34.79 -24.91 -23.75
N MET A 861 33.75 -24.49 -24.48
CA MET A 861 33.78 -24.28 -25.94
C MET A 861 32.91 -23.07 -26.38
N GLN A 862 33.44 -22.25 -27.30
CA GLN A 862 32.76 -21.10 -27.94
C GLN A 862 32.23 -21.47 -29.35
N PRO A 863 31.67 -20.52 -30.12
CA PRO A 863 32.52 -19.87 -31.13
C PRO A 863 32.27 -18.36 -31.43
N THR A 864 33.38 -17.64 -31.68
CA THR A 864 33.62 -16.57 -32.70
C THR A 864 32.58 -15.45 -32.98
N GLY A 865 32.92 -14.17 -33.14
CA GLY A 865 34.20 -13.45 -33.02
C GLY A 865 34.37 -12.31 -34.04
N SER A 866 34.98 -11.18 -33.64
CA SER A 866 35.72 -10.24 -34.52
C SER A 866 36.46 -9.15 -33.71
N ASP A 867 37.77 -9.00 -33.95
CA ASP A 867 38.63 -7.96 -33.38
C ASP A 867 38.54 -6.63 -34.17
N ASP A 868 38.82 -5.48 -33.53
CA ASP A 868 40.10 -4.79 -33.78
C ASP A 868 40.47 -3.64 -32.80
N ARG A 869 41.69 -3.77 -32.25
CA ARG A 869 42.74 -2.74 -32.08
C ARG A 869 42.52 -1.44 -31.25
N ARG A 870 43.27 -1.47 -30.14
CA ARG A 870 44.51 -0.69 -29.85
C ARG A 870 44.45 0.52 -28.92
N ARG A 871 45.33 0.41 -27.91
CA ARG A 871 46.20 1.45 -27.31
C ARG A 871 45.49 2.53 -26.46
N ASN A 872 46.03 2.93 -25.30
CA ASN A 872 47.24 2.48 -24.60
C ASN A 872 47.17 2.89 -23.12
N THR A 873 47.91 2.16 -22.26
CA THR A 873 48.69 2.63 -21.07
C THR A 873 48.20 3.84 -20.26
N THR A 874 48.23 3.95 -18.93
CA THR A 874 48.86 3.28 -17.75
C THR A 874 48.61 4.29 -16.61
N ASP A 875 48.75 4.06 -15.31
CA ASP A 875 48.86 2.94 -14.37
C ASP A 875 49.13 3.62 -12.99
N ARG A 876 48.95 2.91 -11.87
CA ARG A 876 49.28 3.35 -10.47
C ARG A 876 48.30 4.39 -9.88
N ARG A 877 47.71 4.17 -8.70
CA ARG A 877 48.31 3.99 -7.33
C ARG A 877 49.12 5.24 -6.93
N SER A 878 48.97 5.83 -5.75
CA SER A 878 48.61 5.23 -4.45
C SER A 878 48.07 6.24 -3.42
N SER A 879 47.45 5.69 -2.37
CA SER A 879 47.17 6.32 -1.07
C SER A 879 48.37 6.95 -0.36
N SER A 880 48.15 8.03 0.41
CA SER A 880 48.74 8.23 1.75
C SER A 880 48.08 9.37 2.54
N GLN A 881 48.25 9.34 3.87
CA GLN A 881 47.69 10.24 4.88
C GLN A 881 48.57 11.51 5.08
N GLN A 882 47.99 12.60 5.62
CA GLN A 882 48.48 13.45 6.75
C GLN A 882 47.82 14.87 6.69
N ARG A 883 47.08 15.33 7.71
CA ARG A 883 47.44 15.96 9.01
C ARG A 883 47.64 17.51 8.97
N PHE A 884 46.76 18.21 9.71
CA PHE A 884 46.90 19.51 10.42
C PHE A 884 47.25 20.83 9.69
N GLY A 885 46.44 21.87 9.95
CA GLY A 885 46.73 23.29 9.69
C GLY A 885 45.81 24.25 10.49
N ARG A 886 46.33 25.40 10.95
CA ARG A 886 45.72 26.34 11.93
C ARG A 886 45.91 27.82 11.51
N SER A 887 45.13 28.83 11.94
CA SER A 887 43.99 28.82 12.89
C SER A 887 42.79 29.73 12.51
N PRO A 888 42.81 31.09 12.62
CA PRO A 888 41.63 31.74 13.22
C PRO A 888 41.05 33.02 12.57
N THR A 889 39.75 33.27 12.80
CA THR A 889 39.16 34.63 12.93
C THR A 889 37.91 34.64 13.83
N ARG A 890 37.55 35.82 14.36
CA ARG A 890 36.48 36.07 15.38
C ARG A 890 35.23 36.74 14.79
N SER A 891 34.04 36.36 15.27
CA SER A 891 32.96 37.20 15.86
C SER A 891 31.80 36.26 16.26
N ARG A 892 31.08 36.30 17.41
CA ARG A 892 30.63 37.30 18.41
C ARG A 892 29.21 37.86 18.14
N ASN A 893 28.21 37.16 18.69
CA ASN A 893 26.89 37.55 19.25
C ASN A 893 25.96 36.33 19.10
N ARG A 894 25.39 35.68 20.14
CA ARG A 894 24.70 36.10 21.38
C ARG A 894 23.31 36.70 21.14
N ASN A 895 22.29 35.84 21.21
CA ASN A 895 21.07 36.04 22.00
C ASN A 895 20.29 34.71 22.07
N GLU A 896 20.08 34.22 23.28
CA GLU A 896 19.19 33.09 23.59
C GLU A 896 17.84 33.65 24.05
N VAL A 897 16.73 32.98 23.70
CA VAL A 897 15.41 33.27 24.26
C VAL A 897 14.89 32.02 24.95
N SER A 898 14.56 32.17 26.22
CA SER A 898 14.04 31.10 27.09
C SER A 898 12.63 30.67 26.66
N THR A 899 12.39 29.35 26.65
CA THR A 899 11.06 28.75 26.60
C THR A 899 10.87 27.84 27.82
N GLY A 900 9.94 28.20 28.71
CA GLY A 900 9.62 27.43 29.90
C GLY A 900 8.66 26.25 29.61
N PRO A 901 8.63 25.21 30.46
CA PRO A 901 7.72 24.08 30.30
C PRO A 901 6.31 24.40 30.83
N PHE A 902 5.29 23.90 30.14
CA PHE A 902 3.87 24.04 30.51
C PHE A 902 3.47 23.07 31.63
N SER A 903 2.64 23.56 32.56
CA SER A 903 1.95 22.75 33.57
C SER A 903 0.62 22.20 33.06
N PHE A 904 0.27 20.98 33.50
CA PHE A 904 -1.08 20.43 33.33
C PHE A 904 -1.96 20.86 34.50
N GLU A 905 -3.11 21.50 34.21
CA GLU A 905 -4.23 21.60 35.16
C GLU A 905 -5.45 20.87 34.60
N GLN A 906 -6.00 19.94 35.39
CA GLN A 906 -7.34 19.43 35.18
C GLN A 906 -8.33 20.34 35.93
N SER A 907 -9.37 20.83 35.25
CA SER A 907 -10.55 21.37 35.92
C SER A 907 -11.82 20.84 35.27
N SER A 908 -12.89 20.78 36.07
CA SER A 908 -14.12 20.05 35.78
C SER A 908 -15.35 20.99 35.79
N TYR A 909 -16.45 20.48 35.25
CA TYR A 909 -17.83 21.01 35.27
C TYR A 909 -18.27 22.05 34.22
N GLN A 910 -18.95 21.52 33.21
CA GLN A 910 -20.36 21.78 32.82
C GLN A 910 -20.86 23.19 32.38
N PRO A 911 -21.95 23.25 31.58
CA PRO A 911 -22.13 24.33 30.60
C PRO A 911 -23.16 25.41 31.00
N VAL A 912 -22.95 26.63 30.50
CA VAL A 912 -23.96 27.70 30.48
C VAL A 912 -23.99 28.35 29.10
N ALA A 913 -25.20 28.54 28.56
CA ALA A 913 -25.42 29.11 27.23
C ALA A 913 -25.52 30.65 27.26
N ASN A 914 -25.09 31.32 26.19
CA ASN A 914 -25.56 32.62 25.72
C ASN A 914 -25.25 32.73 24.22
N ARG A 915 -26.22 32.79 23.30
CA ARG A 915 -27.18 33.88 23.00
C ARG A 915 -26.50 35.08 22.31
N ALA A 916 -26.75 35.19 21.01
CA ALA A 916 -26.21 36.23 20.14
C ALA A 916 -26.73 37.64 20.48
N GLN A 917 -25.90 38.66 20.25
CA GLN A 917 -26.30 40.06 20.14
C GLN A 917 -25.60 40.73 18.97
N SER A 918 -26.37 41.52 18.22
CA SER A 918 -25.93 42.30 17.05
C SER A 918 -25.36 43.65 17.47
N PRO A 919 -24.35 44.20 16.76
CA PRO A 919 -23.98 45.61 16.90
C PRO A 919 -24.85 46.52 16.02
N LYS A 920 -25.16 47.71 16.52
CA LYS A 920 -25.75 48.85 15.78
C LYS A 920 -24.72 49.99 15.63
N PRO A 921 -24.94 50.97 14.73
CA PRO A 921 -23.86 51.74 14.10
C PRO A 921 -23.67 53.18 14.63
N GLU A 922 -22.51 53.76 14.33
CA GLU A 922 -22.17 55.19 14.04
C GLU A 922 -20.63 55.34 14.17
N SER A 923 -19.90 56.25 13.51
CA SER A 923 -20.21 57.35 12.57
C SER A 923 -18.99 57.63 11.64
N ALA A 924 -19.15 58.44 10.60
CA ALA A 924 -18.18 58.63 9.52
C ALA A 924 -17.06 59.67 9.76
N LYS A 925 -15.94 59.58 9.01
CA LYS A 925 -15.10 60.74 8.66
C LYS A 925 -14.22 60.54 7.41
N GLN A 926 -14.44 61.45 6.45
CA GLN A 926 -13.53 62.02 5.44
C GLN A 926 -12.91 61.14 4.33
N GLU A 927 -13.34 61.44 3.09
CA GLU A 927 -12.76 61.01 1.83
C GLU A 927 -11.42 61.72 1.52
N VAL A 928 -10.53 61.03 0.80
CA VAL A 928 -9.37 61.62 0.11
C VAL A 928 -9.46 61.24 -1.36
N ALA A 929 -9.32 62.21 -2.25
CA ALA A 929 -9.55 62.04 -3.69
C ALA A 929 -8.48 61.15 -4.38
N PRO A 930 -8.86 60.35 -5.40
CA PRO A 930 -7.92 59.49 -6.11
C PRO A 930 -7.01 60.28 -7.08
N PRO A 931 -5.75 59.87 -7.26
CA PRO A 931 -4.84 60.48 -8.24
C PRO A 931 -5.24 60.13 -9.68
N LYS A 932 -5.07 61.09 -10.60
CA LYS A 932 -5.40 60.92 -12.02
C LYS A 932 -4.46 59.92 -12.73
N PRO A 933 -4.96 59.09 -13.66
CA PRO A 933 -4.12 58.18 -14.42
C PRO A 933 -3.18 58.93 -15.39
N LYS A 934 -1.91 58.48 -15.46
CA LYS A 934 -0.96 58.91 -16.50
C LYS A 934 -1.18 58.07 -17.76
N ILE A 935 -1.34 58.73 -18.90
CA ILE A 935 -1.42 58.10 -20.22
C ILE A 935 -0.03 57.56 -20.60
N PRO A 936 0.17 56.26 -20.87
CA PRO A 936 1.42 55.75 -21.41
C PRO A 936 1.64 56.21 -22.85
N LYS A 937 2.90 56.52 -23.22
CA LYS A 937 3.28 56.73 -24.62
C LYS A 937 3.28 55.39 -25.38
N PRO A 938 2.92 55.36 -26.67
CA PRO A 938 3.07 54.16 -27.49
C PRO A 938 4.56 53.80 -27.64
N ARG A 939 4.89 52.51 -27.50
CA ARG A 939 6.19 51.96 -27.92
C ARG A 939 6.13 51.54 -29.40
N PRO A 940 7.29 51.44 -30.10
CA PRO A 940 7.34 50.93 -31.46
C PRO A 940 6.96 49.44 -31.52
N PRO A 941 6.54 48.92 -32.69
CA PRO A 941 6.70 47.50 -32.98
C PRO A 941 8.20 47.15 -33.07
N ASP A 942 8.54 45.87 -32.92
CA ASP A 942 9.91 45.31 -33.02
C ASP A 942 10.79 45.43 -31.76
N GLU A 943 10.27 45.04 -30.60
CA GLU A 943 11.08 44.48 -29.49
C GLU A 943 10.54 43.09 -29.10
N GLU A 944 11.07 42.03 -29.74
CA GLU A 944 10.91 40.65 -29.25
C GLU A 944 11.67 40.49 -27.93
N LEU A 945 10.96 40.41 -26.80
CA LEU A 945 11.56 40.11 -25.51
C LEU A 945 11.98 38.63 -25.43
N SER A 946 13.19 38.42 -24.91
CA SER A 946 13.94 37.16 -24.89
C SER A 946 13.13 35.92 -24.48
N GLU A 947 13.20 34.84 -25.27
CA GLU A 947 12.59 33.52 -25.00
C GLU A 947 13.26 32.73 -23.84
N GLY A 948 13.70 33.41 -22.78
CA GLY A 948 14.52 32.84 -21.70
C GLY A 948 14.03 33.08 -20.27
N GLU A 949 13.02 33.91 -20.05
CA GLU A 949 12.55 34.22 -18.68
C GLU A 949 11.65 33.11 -18.13
N ILE A 950 12.24 32.27 -17.27
CA ILE A 950 11.50 31.57 -16.23
C ILE A 950 11.06 32.66 -15.24
N LEU A 951 9.80 33.08 -15.34
CA LEU A 951 9.21 34.02 -14.39
C LEU A 951 9.28 33.42 -12.98
N SER A 952 10.22 33.95 -12.20
CA SER A 952 10.22 33.93 -10.74
C SER A 952 8.93 34.56 -10.24
N SER A 953 8.44 34.05 -9.11
CA SER A 953 7.36 34.68 -8.37
C SER A 953 7.83 36.04 -7.85
N ASP A 954 7.42 37.12 -8.52
CA ASP A 954 7.22 38.48 -8.00
C ASP A 954 6.76 39.39 -9.17
N GLU A 955 5.45 39.50 -9.39
CA GLU A 955 4.72 40.70 -9.87
C GLU A 955 3.21 40.39 -9.96
N ASP A 956 2.37 41.36 -9.54
CA ASP A 956 0.90 41.29 -9.43
C ASP A 956 0.16 41.46 -10.77
#